data_AF-A0A2T1C037-F1
#
_entry.id   AF-A0A2T1C037-F1
#
_cell.length_a   1.000
_cell.length_b   1.000
_cell.length_c   1.000
_cell.angle_alpha   90.00
_cell.angle_beta   90.00
_cell.angle_gamma   90.00
#
_symmetry.space_group_name_H-M   'P 1'
#
loop_
_entity.id
_entity.type
_entity.pdbx_description
1 polymer ?
#
loop_
_entity_poly.entity_id
_entity_poly.type
_entity_poly.pdbx_seq_one_letter_code
_entity_poly.pdbx_strand_id
1 'polypeptide(L)'
;MTFDTPKLQQLLKQALSAEDLNELCSTYFPEVYAQFTNGQVISHQRRLLLEYAQRHREIPKLLAAVREINPTVYQEFFPELETPPQPPTTPTNPAPNPLPETQTCDILVLSANPLTTDPLQLEQEAELIQQRLQEGDVGKKYLVKAQRAVQATDISKYLLQYQPLILHFSGHGHANGDIIFNNSQGQPQSVSPSALAELLAAIPSKIECVFLNACFSLAQADALSEQVSCVIGMSQEIDDESAIRFAAGFYRGLGFGSGYYRAFQLGINEINLLQLPDSRIPHFISRDTSILEEQTVKPRVTRSFTPQSTTATLYPLWFGTNRQPINPQDITQGFSGKRDNQLHYGTCQVAVPKSHQIGSTGSSSWWQRLLNLESDRLKLDYQTLAILSSTDFWTNIQHTLQAHPPDERSALVFIHGFNVTFTEAAQRAAQIGYDLQVPGIMAFYSWASQGKLTGYTADEATIEASEKYIAEFLVNLAEHSGVTQIHIIAHSMGNRGLLRAMQRILAKVQTQTQISFGQIFLAAPDVDPDLFQDLAQAYHQLAERTTLYISSQDKALGASGIIHDYPRVGFFPPITVVEGIDTVEVSHIDLTWLGHGYFADARPLLADMHGLLRHNTSPDDRFGMESVLMGSQKYWRIKG
;
A
#
# COMPACT_ATOMS: atom_id res chain seq x y z
N MET A 1 -38.39 33.92 3.60
CA MET A 1 -37.85 33.89 2.24
C MET A 1 -36.74 32.86 2.22
N THR A 2 -36.90 31.79 1.45
CA THR A 2 -35.81 30.84 1.16
C THR A 2 -35.06 31.41 -0.04
N PHE A 3 -33.79 31.75 0.17
CA PHE A 3 -32.92 32.28 -0.87
C PHE A 3 -32.07 31.15 -1.46
N ASP A 4 -31.89 31.15 -2.77
CA ASP A 4 -31.08 30.17 -3.50
C ASP A 4 -29.58 30.38 -3.22
N THR A 5 -28.94 29.42 -2.53
CA THR A 5 -27.56 29.52 -2.03
C THR A 5 -26.53 29.74 -3.17
N PRO A 6 -26.55 28.99 -4.28
CA PRO A 6 -25.75 29.28 -5.48
C PRO A 6 -25.88 30.73 -5.99
N LYS A 7 -27.10 31.26 -6.06
CA LYS A 7 -27.33 32.63 -6.53
C LYS A 7 -26.79 33.67 -5.54
N LEU A 8 -26.90 33.40 -4.24
CA LEU A 8 -26.25 34.23 -3.22
C LEU A 8 -24.73 34.20 -3.33
N GLN A 9 -24.11 33.05 -3.61
CA GLN A 9 -22.66 32.96 -3.83
C GLN A 9 -22.21 33.72 -5.08
N GLN A 10 -22.98 33.64 -6.17
CA GLN A 10 -22.72 34.39 -7.39
C GLN A 10 -22.85 35.90 -7.15
N LEU A 11 -23.91 36.34 -6.44
CA LEU A 11 -24.08 37.73 -6.02
C LEU A 11 -22.85 38.21 -5.22
N LEU A 12 -22.42 37.48 -4.19
CA LEU A 12 -21.27 37.89 -3.37
C LEU A 12 -19.97 37.91 -4.18
N LYS A 13 -19.81 36.98 -5.14
CA LYS A 13 -18.64 36.93 -6.02
C LYS A 13 -18.54 38.15 -6.94
N GLN A 14 -19.68 38.63 -7.44
CA GLN A 14 -19.74 39.74 -8.38
C GLN A 14 -19.85 41.11 -7.70
N ALA A 15 -20.52 41.17 -6.54
CA ALA A 15 -20.82 42.42 -5.87
C ALA A 15 -19.71 42.91 -4.93
N LEU A 16 -18.88 42.01 -4.38
CA LEU A 16 -17.91 42.35 -3.34
C LEU A 16 -16.49 42.04 -3.79
N SER A 17 -15.66 43.06 -4.05
CA SER A 17 -14.20 42.89 -4.15
C SER A 17 -13.57 42.50 -2.80
N ALA A 18 -12.25 42.28 -2.77
CA ALA A 18 -11.54 41.97 -1.52
C ALA A 18 -11.64 43.11 -0.50
N GLU A 19 -11.64 44.35 -0.98
CA GLU A 19 -11.75 45.56 -0.16
C GLU A 19 -13.18 45.73 0.35
N ASP A 20 -14.17 45.61 -0.56
CA ASP A 20 -15.60 45.68 -0.22
C ASP A 20 -16.01 44.60 0.80
N LEU A 21 -15.47 43.38 0.68
CA LEU A 21 -15.77 42.29 1.60
C LEU A 21 -15.23 42.56 3.00
N ASN A 22 -14.03 43.15 3.11
CA ASN A 22 -13.45 43.55 4.39
C ASN A 22 -14.23 44.70 5.01
N GLU A 23 -14.63 45.71 4.22
CA GLU A 23 -15.45 46.83 4.68
C GLU A 23 -16.84 46.35 5.14
N LEU A 24 -17.50 45.50 4.36
CA LEU A 24 -18.80 44.90 4.68
C LEU A 24 -18.72 44.08 5.98
N CYS A 25 -17.73 43.19 6.11
CA CYS A 25 -17.60 42.34 7.28
C CYS A 25 -17.23 43.15 8.52
N SER A 26 -16.31 44.11 8.42
CA SER A 26 -15.93 44.94 9.57
C SER A 26 -17.07 45.84 10.07
N THR A 27 -17.96 46.28 9.17
CA THR A 27 -19.08 47.18 9.50
C THR A 27 -20.34 46.44 9.94
N TYR A 28 -20.74 45.38 9.22
CA TYR A 28 -22.04 44.72 9.43
C TYR A 28 -21.95 43.33 10.09
N PHE A 29 -20.76 42.69 10.07
CA PHE A 29 -20.53 41.32 10.57
C PHE A 29 -19.18 41.18 11.31
N PRO A 30 -18.94 41.95 12.40
CA PRO A 30 -17.64 42.00 13.06
C PRO A 30 -17.17 40.63 13.59
N GLU A 31 -18.09 39.71 13.90
CA GLU A 31 -17.78 38.34 14.32
C GLU A 31 -17.19 37.48 13.19
N VAL A 32 -17.58 37.76 11.94
CA VAL A 32 -17.00 37.12 10.75
C VAL A 32 -15.64 37.75 10.45
N TYR A 33 -15.55 39.07 10.55
CA TYR A 33 -14.30 39.79 10.32
C TYR A 33 -13.17 39.37 11.29
N ALA A 34 -13.50 39.12 12.55
CA ALA A 34 -12.54 38.64 13.56
C ALA A 34 -11.94 37.25 13.24
N GLN A 35 -12.55 36.49 12.32
CA GLN A 35 -12.07 35.18 11.88
C GLN A 35 -11.15 35.25 10.65
N PHE A 36 -10.94 36.45 10.07
CA PHE A 36 -10.08 36.61 8.91
C PHE A 36 -8.60 36.55 9.30
N THR A 37 -7.80 35.77 8.55
CA THR A 37 -6.35 35.66 8.74
C THR A 37 -5.59 36.26 7.55
N ASN A 38 -4.37 36.76 7.80
CA ASN A 38 -3.53 37.33 6.74
C ASN A 38 -3.14 36.26 5.72
N GLY A 39 -3.40 36.51 4.44
CA GLY A 39 -3.11 35.59 3.33
C GLY A 39 -4.24 34.62 2.97
N GLN A 40 -5.39 34.71 3.63
CA GLN A 40 -6.56 33.87 3.34
C GLN A 40 -7.21 34.22 1.99
N VAL A 41 -7.57 33.21 1.21
CA VAL A 41 -8.18 33.40 -0.12
C VAL A 41 -9.59 33.99 0.01
N ILE A 42 -9.92 34.99 -0.82
CA ILE A 42 -11.20 35.72 -0.78
C ILE A 42 -12.45 34.82 -0.90
N SER A 43 -12.34 33.69 -1.61
CA SER A 43 -13.43 32.70 -1.73
C SER A 43 -13.80 32.09 -0.38
N HIS A 44 -12.80 31.84 0.46
CA HIS A 44 -13.00 31.35 1.81
C HIS A 44 -13.68 32.40 2.70
N GLN A 45 -13.29 33.67 2.60
CA GLN A 45 -13.90 34.77 3.36
C GLN A 45 -15.37 34.97 3.00
N ARG A 46 -15.72 34.91 1.70
CA ARG A 46 -17.11 34.97 1.22
C ARG A 46 -17.94 33.78 1.72
N ARG A 47 -17.33 32.59 1.78
CA ARG A 47 -17.96 31.38 2.32
C ARG A 47 -18.25 31.51 3.82
N LEU A 48 -17.30 31.99 4.62
CA LEU A 48 -17.51 32.24 6.06
C LEU A 48 -18.65 33.24 6.32
N LEU A 49 -18.72 34.32 5.53
CA LEU A 49 -19.80 35.30 5.62
C LEU A 49 -21.17 34.69 5.28
N LEU A 50 -21.25 33.89 4.21
CA LEU A 50 -22.51 33.26 3.79
C LEU A 50 -22.95 32.18 4.79
N GLU A 51 -22.04 31.34 5.26
CA GLU A 51 -22.31 30.32 6.29
C GLU A 51 -22.80 30.97 7.60
N TYR A 52 -22.16 32.07 8.02
CA TYR A 52 -22.61 32.84 9.19
C TYR A 52 -24.02 33.41 8.97
N ALA A 53 -24.25 34.10 7.85
CA ALA A 53 -25.55 34.69 7.55
C ALA A 53 -26.67 33.64 7.44
N GLN A 54 -26.38 32.43 6.92
CA GLN A 54 -27.33 31.33 6.88
C GLN A 54 -27.61 30.75 8.28
N ARG A 55 -26.56 30.47 9.05
CA ARG A 55 -26.65 29.89 10.40
C ARG A 55 -27.39 30.80 11.37
N HIS A 56 -27.16 32.11 11.29
CA HIS A 56 -27.76 33.12 12.15
C HIS A 56 -29.06 33.73 11.58
N ARG A 57 -29.52 33.24 10.42
CA ARG A 57 -30.72 33.75 9.70
C ARG A 57 -30.63 35.24 9.35
N GLU A 58 -29.42 35.73 9.10
CA GLU A 58 -29.11 37.13 8.77
C GLU A 58 -28.97 37.39 7.25
N ILE A 59 -29.44 36.48 6.38
CA ILE A 59 -29.42 36.70 4.92
C ILE A 59 -30.09 38.02 4.48
N PRO A 60 -31.23 38.45 5.06
CA PRO A 60 -31.79 39.77 4.73
C PRO A 60 -30.86 40.94 5.08
N LYS A 61 -30.10 40.83 6.18
CA LYS A 61 -29.11 41.83 6.61
C LYS A 61 -27.90 41.84 5.68
N LEU A 62 -27.45 40.67 5.23
CA LEU A 62 -26.39 40.54 4.23
C LEU A 62 -26.80 41.17 2.90
N LEU A 63 -28.02 40.91 2.43
CA LEU A 63 -28.56 41.49 1.20
C LEU A 63 -28.71 43.02 1.30
N ALA A 64 -29.10 43.55 2.46
CA ALA A 64 -29.14 44.99 2.69
C ALA A 64 -27.74 45.62 2.62
N ALA A 65 -26.73 44.99 3.24
CA ALA A 65 -25.35 45.46 3.17
C ALA A 65 -24.78 45.41 1.74
N VAL A 66 -25.05 44.33 0.99
CA VAL A 66 -24.64 44.21 -0.42
C VAL A 66 -25.30 45.28 -1.29
N ARG A 67 -26.57 45.60 -1.03
CA ARG A 67 -27.30 46.67 -1.73
C ARG A 67 -26.68 48.05 -1.49
N GLU A 68 -26.17 48.31 -0.29
CA GLU A 68 -25.54 49.59 0.04
C GLU A 68 -24.18 49.74 -0.65
N ILE A 69 -23.38 48.66 -0.71
CA ILE A 69 -22.04 48.68 -1.30
C ILE A 69 -22.09 48.66 -2.84
N ASN A 70 -22.94 47.81 -3.42
CA ASN A 70 -23.02 47.67 -4.87
C ASN A 70 -24.50 47.57 -5.34
N PRO A 71 -25.21 48.71 -5.39
CA PRO A 71 -26.63 48.74 -5.73
C PRO A 71 -26.92 48.26 -7.16
N THR A 72 -25.97 48.42 -8.09
CA THR A 72 -26.13 48.01 -9.50
C THR A 72 -26.16 46.48 -9.63
N VAL A 73 -25.16 45.78 -9.08
CA VAL A 73 -25.09 44.32 -9.12
C VAL A 73 -26.23 43.71 -8.29
N TYR A 74 -26.60 44.34 -7.17
CA TYR A 74 -27.75 43.90 -6.39
C TYR A 74 -29.06 43.92 -7.20
N GLN A 75 -29.35 45.01 -7.92
CA GLN A 75 -30.58 45.14 -8.72
C GLN A 75 -30.63 44.16 -9.91
N GLU A 76 -29.48 43.79 -10.48
CA GLU A 76 -29.39 42.80 -11.55
C GLU A 76 -29.73 41.39 -11.05
N PHE A 77 -29.30 41.03 -9.83
CA PHE A 77 -29.45 39.68 -9.27
C PHE A 77 -30.71 39.49 -8.40
N PHE A 78 -31.28 40.58 -7.86
CA PHE A 78 -32.43 40.51 -6.95
C PHE A 78 -33.67 39.79 -7.52
N PRO A 79 -34.07 39.98 -8.80
CA PRO A 79 -35.21 39.28 -9.41
C PRO A 79 -35.02 37.76 -9.48
N GLU A 80 -33.78 37.28 -9.52
CA GLU A 80 -33.47 35.86 -9.58
C GLU A 80 -33.42 35.18 -8.20
N LEU A 81 -33.37 35.95 -7.12
CA LEU A 81 -33.27 35.46 -5.74
C LEU A 81 -34.63 35.10 -5.11
N GLU A 82 -35.75 35.49 -5.74
CA GLU A 82 -37.10 35.11 -5.32
C GLU A 82 -37.62 33.93 -6.16
N THR A 83 -37.78 32.75 -5.55
CA THR A 83 -38.49 31.62 -6.19
C THR A 83 -40.00 31.72 -5.93
N PRO A 84 -40.89 31.68 -6.94
CA PRO A 84 -42.32 31.55 -6.72
C PRO A 84 -42.68 30.13 -6.22
N PRO A 85 -43.76 29.97 -5.42
CA PRO A 85 -44.11 28.68 -4.82
C PRO A 85 -44.60 27.71 -5.90
N GLN A 86 -43.97 26.54 -6.00
CA GLN A 86 -44.49 25.43 -6.81
C GLN A 86 -45.56 24.62 -6.05
N PRO A 87 -46.61 24.14 -6.74
CA PRO A 87 -47.68 23.36 -6.12
C PRO A 87 -47.19 21.98 -5.66
N PRO A 88 -47.85 21.36 -4.67
CA PRO A 88 -47.40 20.09 -4.11
C PRO A 88 -47.61 18.96 -5.12
N THR A 89 -46.52 18.41 -5.66
CA THR A 89 -46.55 17.13 -6.35
C THR A 89 -46.44 16.01 -5.34
N THR A 90 -47.52 15.25 -5.19
CA THR A 90 -47.57 13.97 -4.48
C THR A 90 -46.49 13.02 -5.03
N PRO A 91 -45.69 12.34 -4.19
CA PRO A 91 -44.76 11.33 -4.67
C PRO A 91 -45.57 10.15 -5.21
N THR A 92 -45.66 10.04 -6.53
CA THR A 92 -46.07 8.79 -7.19
C THR A 92 -44.81 7.95 -7.31
N ASN A 93 -44.72 6.90 -6.50
CA ASN A 93 -43.79 5.80 -6.73
C ASN A 93 -43.98 5.33 -8.18
N PRO A 94 -42.95 5.33 -9.04
CA PRO A 94 -43.05 4.49 -10.23
C PRO A 94 -43.11 3.05 -9.72
N ALA A 95 -44.12 2.31 -10.17
CA ALA A 95 -44.07 0.86 -10.09
C ALA A 95 -42.75 0.38 -10.72
N PRO A 96 -42.13 -0.70 -10.23
CA PRO A 96 -40.92 -1.22 -10.82
C PRO A 96 -41.21 -1.52 -12.29
N ASN A 97 -40.55 -0.79 -13.20
CA ASN A 97 -40.44 -1.24 -14.58
C ASN A 97 -39.95 -2.69 -14.52
N PRO A 98 -40.51 -3.61 -15.33
CA PRO A 98 -39.86 -4.91 -15.51
C PRO A 98 -38.40 -4.64 -15.85
N LEU A 99 -37.49 -5.38 -15.20
CA LEU A 99 -36.05 -5.27 -15.42
C LEU A 99 -35.81 -5.14 -16.93
N PRO A 100 -35.28 -4.01 -17.42
CA PRO A 100 -34.99 -3.86 -18.83
C PRO A 100 -34.00 -4.96 -19.23
N GLU A 101 -34.14 -5.49 -20.46
CA GLU A 101 -33.15 -6.41 -21.03
C GLU A 101 -31.74 -5.89 -20.73
N THR A 102 -30.88 -6.75 -20.19
CA THR A 102 -29.52 -6.41 -19.77
C THR A 102 -28.77 -5.72 -20.90
N GLN A 103 -28.65 -4.40 -20.82
CA GLN A 103 -27.93 -3.61 -21.81
C GLN A 103 -26.48 -3.54 -21.34
N THR A 104 -25.64 -4.46 -21.80
CA THR A 104 -24.22 -4.50 -21.40
C THR A 104 -23.43 -3.35 -22.03
N CYS A 105 -22.38 -2.89 -21.35
CA CYS A 105 -21.41 -1.95 -21.91
C CYS A 105 -19.98 -2.40 -21.58
N ASP A 106 -19.00 -1.91 -22.33
CA ASP A 106 -17.58 -2.19 -22.06
C ASP A 106 -17.00 -1.16 -21.10
N ILE A 107 -17.38 0.12 -21.26
CA ILE A 107 -16.92 1.23 -20.42
C ILE A 107 -18.14 1.96 -19.85
N LEU A 108 -18.21 2.06 -18.53
CA LEU A 108 -19.21 2.84 -17.82
C LEU A 108 -18.53 4.07 -17.19
N VAL A 109 -18.89 5.27 -17.64
CA VAL A 109 -18.46 6.54 -17.09
C VAL A 109 -19.55 7.05 -16.13
N LEU A 110 -19.21 7.22 -14.85
CA LEU A 110 -20.07 7.76 -13.82
C LEU A 110 -19.55 9.14 -13.42
N SER A 111 -20.42 10.14 -13.49
CA SER A 111 -20.07 11.53 -13.20
C SER A 111 -20.95 12.10 -12.10
N ALA A 112 -20.34 12.74 -11.10
CA ALA A 112 -21.02 13.43 -10.02
C ALA A 112 -20.63 14.92 -9.95
N ASN A 113 -21.63 15.80 -9.93
CA ASN A 113 -21.44 17.25 -9.81
C ASN A 113 -22.48 17.83 -8.83
N PRO A 114 -22.27 17.69 -7.51
CA PRO A 114 -23.20 18.20 -6.51
C PRO A 114 -23.34 19.72 -6.53
N LEU A 115 -24.50 20.24 -6.13
CA LEU A 115 -24.87 21.66 -6.25
C LEU A 115 -24.00 22.64 -5.43
N THR A 116 -23.22 22.15 -4.46
CA THR A 116 -22.38 22.99 -3.58
C THR A 116 -20.88 22.70 -3.70
N THR A 117 -20.46 21.99 -4.75
CA THR A 117 -19.05 21.80 -5.12
C THR A 117 -18.68 22.68 -6.31
N ASP A 118 -17.38 22.87 -6.56
CA ASP A 118 -16.92 23.58 -7.76
C ASP A 118 -17.39 22.86 -9.04
N PRO A 119 -17.86 23.54 -10.08
CA PRO A 119 -18.41 22.89 -11.26
C PRO A 119 -17.29 22.25 -12.09
N LEU A 120 -17.31 20.91 -12.22
CA LEU A 120 -16.38 20.15 -13.07
C LEU A 120 -16.88 20.05 -14.52
N GLN A 121 -15.94 20.02 -15.48
CA GLN A 121 -16.21 19.87 -16.93
C GLN A 121 -16.47 18.40 -17.35
N LEU A 122 -17.39 17.72 -16.64
CA LEU A 122 -17.61 16.28 -16.77
C LEU A 122 -18.19 15.85 -18.14
N GLU A 123 -18.93 16.73 -18.82
CA GLU A 123 -19.41 16.48 -20.20
C GLU A 123 -18.25 16.43 -21.18
N GLN A 124 -17.35 17.41 -21.08
CA GLN A 124 -16.18 17.51 -21.95
C GLN A 124 -15.26 16.30 -21.77
N GLU A 125 -15.09 15.82 -20.54
CA GLU A 125 -14.33 14.62 -20.26
C GLU A 125 -14.93 13.39 -20.94
N ALA A 126 -16.23 13.14 -20.74
CA ALA A 126 -16.90 11.97 -21.32
C ALA A 126 -16.90 11.99 -22.86
N GLU A 127 -17.13 13.17 -23.46
CA GLU A 127 -17.08 13.36 -24.92
C GLU A 127 -15.67 13.12 -25.46
N LEU A 128 -14.64 13.64 -24.78
CA LEU A 128 -13.26 13.48 -25.20
C LEU A 128 -12.79 12.03 -25.05
N ILE A 129 -13.18 11.33 -23.98
CA ILE A 129 -12.95 9.88 -23.81
C ILE A 129 -13.50 9.12 -25.01
N GLN A 130 -14.77 9.37 -25.37
CA GLN A 130 -15.42 8.70 -26.48
C GLN A 130 -14.72 9.00 -27.81
N GLN A 131 -14.37 10.27 -28.05
CA GLN A 131 -13.67 10.69 -29.26
C GLN A 131 -12.30 9.99 -29.38
N ARG A 132 -11.47 10.04 -28.33
CA ARG A 132 -10.12 9.45 -28.34
C ARG A 132 -10.13 7.94 -28.48
N LEU A 133 -11.11 7.29 -27.86
CA LEU A 133 -11.28 5.86 -28.01
C LEU A 133 -11.59 5.49 -29.47
N GLN A 134 -12.45 6.26 -30.15
CA GLN A 134 -12.88 5.97 -31.53
C GLN A 134 -11.82 6.26 -32.61
N GLU A 135 -10.70 6.89 -32.28
CA GLU A 135 -9.59 7.16 -33.20
C GLU A 135 -8.93 5.86 -33.71
N GLY A 136 -8.93 4.79 -32.91
CA GLY A 136 -8.36 3.49 -33.28
C GLY A 136 -9.43 2.44 -33.62
N ASP A 137 -9.08 1.49 -34.51
CA ASP A 137 -10.00 0.45 -34.97
C ASP A 137 -10.41 -0.56 -33.88
N VAL A 138 -9.59 -0.70 -32.83
CA VAL A 138 -9.93 -1.49 -31.64
C VAL A 138 -10.98 -0.77 -30.82
N GLY A 139 -10.81 0.54 -30.60
CA GLY A 139 -11.70 1.39 -29.81
C GLY A 139 -13.12 1.53 -30.38
N LYS A 140 -13.29 1.46 -31.70
CA LYS A 140 -14.62 1.43 -32.36
C LYS A 140 -15.52 0.28 -31.91
N LYS A 141 -14.95 -0.77 -31.31
CA LYS A 141 -15.69 -1.94 -30.81
C LYS A 141 -16.16 -1.79 -29.37
N TYR A 142 -15.70 -0.78 -28.64
CA TYR A 142 -16.09 -0.54 -27.26
C TYR A 142 -17.45 0.16 -27.20
N LEU A 143 -18.34 -0.38 -26.37
CA LEU A 143 -19.60 0.24 -26.01
C LEU A 143 -19.42 1.11 -24.78
N VAL A 144 -19.45 2.44 -24.96
CA VAL A 144 -19.33 3.42 -23.86
C VAL A 144 -20.72 3.88 -23.42
N LYS A 145 -20.96 3.90 -22.11
CA LYS A 145 -22.15 4.50 -21.49
C LYS A 145 -21.73 5.53 -20.45
N ALA A 146 -22.26 6.73 -20.54
CA ALA A 146 -22.05 7.78 -19.55
C ALA A 146 -23.34 8.02 -18.75
N GLN A 147 -23.23 8.05 -17.43
CA GLN A 147 -24.31 8.42 -16.50
C GLN A 147 -23.89 9.64 -15.71
N ARG A 148 -24.82 10.59 -15.58
CA ARG A 148 -24.57 11.91 -15.01
C ARG A 148 -25.40 12.12 -13.76
N ALA A 149 -24.95 13.06 -12.95
CA ALA A 149 -25.58 13.41 -11.68
C ALA A 149 -25.81 12.17 -10.80
N VAL A 150 -24.86 11.22 -10.82
CA VAL A 150 -25.01 9.91 -10.21
C VAL A 150 -25.15 10.06 -8.70
N GLN A 151 -26.21 9.48 -8.15
CA GLN A 151 -26.38 9.38 -6.70
C GLN A 151 -25.59 8.20 -6.16
N ALA A 152 -25.09 8.32 -4.94
CA ALA A 152 -24.34 7.24 -4.28
C ALA A 152 -25.13 5.91 -4.25
N THR A 153 -26.46 5.99 -4.08
CA THR A 153 -27.35 4.82 -4.06
C THR A 153 -27.61 4.20 -5.43
N ASP A 154 -27.35 4.93 -6.53
CA ASP A 154 -27.58 4.45 -7.89
C ASP A 154 -26.38 3.68 -8.47
N ILE A 155 -25.22 3.71 -7.79
CA ILE A 155 -24.00 3.03 -8.27
C ILE A 155 -24.27 1.52 -8.43
N SER A 156 -24.87 0.89 -7.41
CA SER A 156 -25.21 -0.55 -7.43
C SER A 156 -26.13 -0.90 -8.60
N LYS A 157 -27.14 -0.06 -8.85
CA LYS A 157 -28.07 -0.19 -9.97
C LYS A 157 -27.33 -0.16 -11.31
N TYR A 158 -26.44 0.81 -11.53
CA TYR A 158 -25.72 0.93 -12.79
C TYR A 158 -24.72 -0.21 -13.02
N LEU A 159 -24.05 -0.66 -11.97
CA LEU A 159 -23.14 -1.80 -12.05
C LEU A 159 -23.89 -3.10 -12.39
N LEU A 160 -25.04 -3.35 -11.75
CA LEU A 160 -25.89 -4.51 -12.04
C LEU A 160 -26.53 -4.44 -13.44
N GLN A 161 -26.94 -3.24 -13.87
CA GLN A 161 -27.60 -3.03 -15.15
C GLN A 161 -26.64 -3.15 -16.35
N TYR A 162 -25.45 -2.56 -16.25
CA TYR A 162 -24.54 -2.39 -17.39
C TYR A 162 -23.36 -3.39 -17.40
N GLN A 163 -23.03 -4.00 -16.26
CA GLN A 163 -21.93 -4.97 -16.10
C GLN A 163 -20.64 -4.60 -16.86
N PRO A 164 -20.04 -3.42 -16.58
CA PRO A 164 -18.90 -2.93 -17.34
C PRO A 164 -17.62 -3.75 -17.14
N LEU A 165 -16.70 -3.65 -18.12
CA LEU A 165 -15.31 -4.11 -17.98
C LEU A 165 -14.43 -3.00 -17.38
N ILE A 166 -14.70 -1.75 -17.73
CA ILE A 166 -14.01 -0.58 -17.21
C ILE A 166 -15.03 0.33 -16.54
N LEU A 167 -14.82 0.62 -15.26
CA LEU A 167 -15.58 1.61 -14.52
C LEU A 167 -14.74 2.88 -14.38
N HIS A 168 -15.22 3.98 -14.94
CA HIS A 168 -14.59 5.28 -14.78
C HIS A 168 -15.46 6.18 -13.93
N PHE A 169 -14.90 6.70 -12.85
CA PHE A 169 -15.53 7.69 -12.00
C PHE A 169 -14.85 9.05 -12.22
N SER A 170 -15.67 10.08 -12.43
CA SER A 170 -15.20 11.47 -12.49
C SER A 170 -16.04 12.35 -11.56
N GLY A 171 -15.38 13.06 -10.67
CA GLY A 171 -16.04 13.86 -9.64
C GLY A 171 -15.08 14.35 -8.57
N HIS A 172 -15.63 15.03 -7.57
CA HIS A 172 -14.84 15.59 -6.48
C HIS A 172 -14.36 14.52 -5.50
N GLY A 173 -13.23 14.81 -4.85
CA GLY A 173 -12.71 14.03 -3.73
C GLY A 173 -12.31 14.94 -2.57
N HIS A 174 -12.38 14.41 -1.35
CA HIS A 174 -11.91 15.09 -0.14
C HIS A 174 -10.49 14.65 0.24
N ALA A 175 -9.77 15.45 1.04
CA ALA A 175 -8.42 15.11 1.52
C ALA A 175 -8.35 13.83 2.40
N ASN A 176 -9.48 13.36 2.92
CA ASN A 176 -9.60 12.07 3.60
C ASN A 176 -9.80 10.89 2.62
N GLY A 177 -9.87 11.18 1.32
CA GLY A 177 -10.08 10.26 0.21
C GLY A 177 -11.55 9.94 -0.11
N ASP A 178 -12.52 10.53 0.59
CA ASP A 178 -13.92 10.27 0.22
C ASP A 178 -14.23 10.78 -1.19
N ILE A 179 -14.94 9.96 -1.97
CA ILE A 179 -15.44 10.36 -3.28
C ILE A 179 -16.81 11.00 -3.10
N ILE A 180 -17.03 12.16 -3.71
CA ILE A 180 -18.26 12.93 -3.54
C ILE A 180 -19.26 12.60 -4.66
N PHE A 181 -20.42 12.10 -4.26
CA PHE A 181 -21.58 11.84 -5.11
C PHE A 181 -22.74 12.79 -4.81
N ASN A 182 -23.80 12.71 -5.62
CA ASN A 182 -25.06 13.36 -5.30
C ASN A 182 -25.84 12.55 -4.25
N ASN A 183 -26.58 13.23 -3.37
CA ASN A 183 -27.70 12.61 -2.67
C ASN A 183 -29.04 12.90 -3.39
N SER A 184 -30.15 12.45 -2.81
CA SER A 184 -31.50 12.65 -3.36
C SER A 184 -31.96 14.11 -3.46
N GLN A 185 -31.21 15.04 -2.85
CA GLN A 185 -31.43 16.49 -2.91
C GLN A 185 -30.39 17.21 -3.79
N GLY A 186 -29.53 16.47 -4.50
CA GLY A 186 -28.44 17.03 -5.33
C GLY A 186 -27.28 17.65 -4.53
N GLN A 187 -27.23 17.41 -3.22
CA GLN A 187 -26.16 17.88 -2.33
C GLN A 187 -25.00 16.88 -2.29
N PRO A 188 -23.80 17.31 -1.85
CA PRO A 188 -22.64 16.43 -1.69
C PRO A 188 -22.94 15.30 -0.71
N GLN A 189 -22.64 14.08 -1.13
CA GLN A 189 -22.62 12.90 -0.28
C GLN A 189 -21.27 12.21 -0.45
N SER A 190 -20.47 12.22 0.62
CA SER A 190 -19.24 11.44 0.69
C SER A 190 -19.54 9.95 0.68
N VAL A 191 -18.86 9.22 -0.20
CA VAL A 191 -18.78 7.77 -0.19
C VAL A 191 -17.34 7.41 0.17
N SER A 192 -17.20 6.65 1.25
CA SER A 192 -15.88 6.24 1.71
C SER A 192 -15.26 5.20 0.76
N PRO A 193 -13.91 5.13 0.69
CA PRO A 193 -13.20 4.06 -0.02
C PRO A 193 -13.71 2.65 0.32
N SER A 194 -13.96 2.38 1.61
CA SER A 194 -14.45 1.07 2.06
C SER A 194 -15.85 0.75 1.52
N ALA A 195 -16.75 1.73 1.48
CA ALA A 195 -18.12 1.52 1.01
C ALA A 195 -18.17 1.23 -0.50
N LEU A 196 -17.31 1.90 -1.29
CA LEU A 196 -17.20 1.63 -2.73
C LEU A 196 -16.57 0.25 -2.99
N ALA A 197 -15.55 -0.14 -2.21
CA ALA A 197 -14.93 -1.46 -2.31
C ALA A 197 -15.88 -2.59 -1.90
N GLU A 198 -16.63 -2.43 -0.81
CA GLU A 198 -17.65 -3.40 -0.39
C GLU A 198 -18.73 -3.57 -1.47
N LEU A 199 -19.11 -2.48 -2.14
CA LEU A 199 -20.09 -2.52 -3.23
C LEU A 199 -19.56 -3.29 -4.44
N LEU A 200 -18.32 -3.06 -4.86
CA LEU A 200 -17.72 -3.83 -5.96
C LEU A 200 -17.57 -5.31 -5.60
N ALA A 201 -17.34 -5.64 -4.31
CA ALA A 201 -17.18 -7.02 -3.84
C ALA A 201 -18.49 -7.77 -3.87
N ALA A 202 -19.57 -7.07 -3.50
CA ALA A 202 -20.91 -7.63 -3.39
C ALA A 202 -21.56 -7.87 -4.76
N ILE A 203 -21.05 -7.25 -5.82
CA ILE A 203 -21.59 -7.39 -7.17
C ILE A 203 -20.68 -8.35 -7.96
N PRO A 204 -21.22 -9.46 -8.50
CA PRO A 204 -20.48 -10.31 -9.44
C PRO A 204 -20.11 -9.49 -10.69
N SER A 205 -18.92 -8.90 -10.69
CA SER A 205 -18.51 -7.92 -11.68
C SER A 205 -17.44 -8.48 -12.61
N LYS A 206 -17.47 -8.07 -13.88
CA LYS A 206 -16.42 -8.35 -14.87
C LYS A 206 -15.43 -7.19 -14.97
N ILE A 207 -15.38 -6.34 -13.94
CA ILE A 207 -14.60 -5.12 -13.97
C ILE A 207 -13.12 -5.50 -13.88
N GLU A 208 -12.36 -5.16 -14.91
CA GLU A 208 -10.92 -5.38 -15.02
C GLU A 208 -10.15 -4.10 -14.68
N CYS A 209 -10.76 -2.93 -14.89
CA CYS A 209 -10.14 -1.63 -14.63
C CYS A 209 -11.11 -0.66 -13.94
N VAL A 210 -10.67 -0.03 -12.86
CA VAL A 210 -11.35 1.14 -12.27
C VAL A 210 -10.49 2.38 -12.47
N PHE A 211 -11.08 3.46 -12.96
CA PHE A 211 -10.40 4.75 -13.15
C PHE A 211 -11.05 5.78 -12.24
N LEU A 212 -10.35 6.22 -11.20
CA LEU A 212 -10.83 7.20 -10.23
C LEU A 212 -10.25 8.59 -10.52
N ASN A 213 -10.92 9.33 -11.40
CA ASN A 213 -10.58 10.71 -11.70
C ASN A 213 -11.19 11.66 -10.65
N ALA A 214 -10.66 11.60 -9.43
CA ALA A 214 -11.07 12.41 -8.30
C ALA A 214 -9.86 12.71 -7.41
N CYS A 215 -9.82 13.90 -6.82
CA CYS A 215 -8.73 14.34 -5.95
C CYS A 215 -8.54 13.40 -4.76
N PHE A 216 -7.29 13.13 -4.38
CA PHE A 216 -6.94 12.26 -3.24
C PHE A 216 -7.53 10.85 -3.32
N SER A 217 -7.78 10.32 -4.52
CA SER A 217 -8.37 9.00 -4.74
C SER A 217 -7.38 7.81 -4.63
N LEU A 218 -6.11 8.05 -4.29
CA LEU A 218 -5.09 7.01 -4.23
C LEU A 218 -5.38 5.93 -3.17
N ALA A 219 -5.85 6.33 -1.99
CA ALA A 219 -6.22 5.39 -0.93
C ALA A 219 -7.40 4.50 -1.34
N GLN A 220 -8.28 5.01 -2.18
CA GLN A 220 -9.45 4.34 -2.76
C GLN A 220 -8.97 3.39 -3.84
N ALA A 221 -8.04 3.83 -4.69
CA ALA A 221 -7.46 3.02 -5.73
C ALA A 221 -6.73 1.78 -5.16
N ASP A 222 -6.06 1.94 -4.02
CA ASP A 222 -5.41 0.82 -3.32
C ASP A 222 -6.44 -0.17 -2.78
N ALA A 223 -7.48 0.32 -2.10
CA ALA A 223 -8.57 -0.51 -1.57
C ALA A 223 -9.33 -1.28 -2.67
N LEU A 224 -9.56 -0.66 -3.83
CA LEU A 224 -10.29 -1.30 -4.95
C LEU A 224 -9.42 -2.31 -5.73
N SER A 225 -8.09 -2.19 -5.65
CA SER A 225 -7.17 -3.15 -6.30
C SER A 225 -7.28 -4.58 -5.75
N GLU A 226 -7.96 -4.76 -4.62
CA GLU A 226 -8.31 -6.06 -4.02
C GLU A 226 -9.21 -6.92 -4.90
N GLN A 227 -10.03 -6.27 -5.71
CA GLN A 227 -11.16 -6.91 -6.40
C GLN A 227 -11.12 -6.69 -7.91
N VAL A 228 -10.34 -5.71 -8.35
CA VAL A 228 -10.22 -5.30 -9.75
C VAL A 228 -8.77 -5.40 -10.17
N SER A 229 -8.53 -5.94 -11.37
CA SER A 229 -7.19 -6.26 -11.86
C SER A 229 -6.27 -5.04 -11.90
N CYS A 230 -6.78 -3.86 -12.25
CA CYS A 230 -6.05 -2.62 -12.11
C CYS A 230 -6.95 -1.43 -11.71
N VAL A 231 -6.37 -0.49 -10.97
CA VAL A 231 -7.04 0.74 -10.56
C VAL A 231 -6.13 1.93 -10.79
N ILE A 232 -6.68 3.02 -11.30
CA ILE A 232 -5.98 4.29 -11.48
C ILE A 232 -6.57 5.29 -10.49
N GLY A 233 -5.71 5.96 -9.71
CA GLY A 233 -6.13 6.97 -8.73
C GLY A 233 -5.16 8.13 -8.63
N MET A 234 -5.55 9.19 -7.92
CA MET A 234 -4.82 10.45 -7.80
C MET A 234 -4.27 10.60 -6.38
N SER A 235 -2.96 10.85 -6.25
CA SER A 235 -2.31 11.01 -4.93
C SER A 235 -2.70 12.28 -4.18
N GLN A 236 -3.12 13.31 -4.91
CA GLN A 236 -3.48 14.61 -4.36
C GLN A 236 -4.51 15.30 -5.28
N GLU A 237 -4.78 16.59 -5.07
CA GLU A 237 -5.62 17.42 -5.95
C GLU A 237 -4.97 17.58 -7.34
N ILE A 238 -5.77 17.42 -8.40
CA ILE A 238 -5.32 17.50 -9.80
C ILE A 238 -6.10 18.60 -10.52
N ASP A 239 -5.41 19.37 -11.37
CA ASP A 239 -6.04 20.36 -12.25
C ASP A 239 -7.04 19.71 -13.22
N ASP A 240 -8.17 20.38 -13.45
CA ASP A 240 -9.26 19.89 -14.31
C ASP A 240 -8.79 19.58 -15.74
N GLU A 241 -7.94 20.44 -16.33
CA GLU A 241 -7.43 20.20 -17.68
C GLU A 241 -6.46 19.01 -17.68
N SER A 242 -5.58 18.91 -16.69
CA SER A 242 -4.69 17.75 -16.51
C SER A 242 -5.47 16.44 -16.36
N ALA A 243 -6.54 16.43 -15.56
CA ALA A 243 -7.42 15.27 -15.35
C ALA A 243 -8.11 14.82 -16.65
N ILE A 244 -8.66 15.76 -17.41
CA ILE A 244 -9.33 15.50 -18.70
C ILE A 244 -8.33 14.96 -19.74
N ARG A 245 -7.15 15.58 -19.84
CA ARG A 245 -6.11 15.16 -20.81
C ARG A 245 -5.49 13.82 -20.46
N PHE A 246 -5.32 13.54 -19.17
CA PHE A 246 -4.88 12.24 -18.69
C PHE A 246 -5.84 11.12 -19.11
N ALA A 247 -7.14 11.29 -18.82
CA ALA A 247 -8.16 10.33 -19.23
C ALA A 247 -8.20 10.17 -20.76
N ALA A 248 -8.14 11.28 -21.51
CA ALA A 248 -8.13 11.26 -22.97
C ALA A 248 -6.94 10.45 -23.55
N GLY A 249 -5.73 10.64 -23.03
CA GLY A 249 -4.55 9.90 -23.47
C GLY A 249 -4.61 8.41 -23.11
N PHE A 250 -5.15 8.08 -21.94
CA PHE A 250 -5.41 6.70 -21.52
C PHE A 250 -6.36 5.98 -22.50
N TYR A 251 -7.52 6.57 -22.77
CA TYR A 251 -8.50 5.94 -23.67
C TYR A 251 -8.07 5.95 -25.14
N ARG A 252 -7.23 6.91 -25.58
CA ARG A 252 -6.55 6.80 -26.89
C ARG A 252 -5.67 5.54 -26.94
N GLY A 253 -4.86 5.32 -25.91
CA GLY A 253 -4.01 4.14 -25.80
C GLY A 253 -4.80 2.83 -25.96
N LEU A 254 -5.92 2.71 -25.24
CA LEU A 254 -6.85 1.59 -25.36
C LEU A 254 -7.47 1.49 -26.77
N GLY A 255 -7.84 2.63 -27.37
CA GLY A 255 -8.44 2.70 -28.70
C GLY A 255 -7.53 2.12 -29.80
N PHE A 256 -6.22 2.22 -29.63
CA PHE A 256 -5.20 1.64 -30.51
C PHE A 256 -4.71 0.25 -30.06
N GLY A 257 -5.32 -0.35 -29.03
CA GLY A 257 -5.05 -1.72 -28.59
C GLY A 257 -3.92 -1.89 -27.56
N SER A 258 -3.48 -0.80 -26.92
CA SER A 258 -2.50 -0.86 -25.82
C SER A 258 -3.11 -1.53 -24.58
N GLY A 259 -2.32 -2.30 -23.84
CA GLY A 259 -2.70 -2.78 -22.50
C GLY A 259 -2.87 -1.65 -21.47
N TYR A 260 -3.50 -1.92 -20.32
CA TYR A 260 -3.89 -0.91 -19.33
C TYR A 260 -2.71 -0.07 -18.82
N TYR A 261 -1.56 -0.69 -18.49
CA TYR A 261 -0.40 0.05 -18.01
C TYR A 261 0.23 0.94 -19.08
N ARG A 262 0.27 0.46 -20.34
CA ARG A 262 0.78 1.26 -21.46
C ARG A 262 -0.16 2.41 -21.79
N ALA A 263 -1.47 2.19 -21.74
CA ALA A 263 -2.48 3.25 -21.84
C ALA A 263 -2.29 4.29 -20.73
N PHE A 264 -2.04 3.86 -19.49
CA PHE A 264 -1.73 4.76 -18.37
C PHE A 264 -0.51 5.64 -18.66
N GLN A 265 0.59 5.05 -19.14
CA GLN A 265 1.78 5.81 -19.54
C GLN A 265 1.48 6.83 -20.67
N LEU A 266 0.62 6.49 -21.63
CA LEU A 266 0.20 7.41 -22.68
C LEU A 266 -0.64 8.58 -22.13
N GLY A 267 -1.47 8.33 -21.12
CA GLY A 267 -2.16 9.38 -20.36
C GLY A 267 -1.18 10.37 -19.72
N ILE A 268 -0.17 9.87 -18.99
CA ILE A 268 0.87 10.72 -18.37
C ILE A 268 1.64 11.51 -19.42
N ASN A 269 1.95 10.89 -20.56
CA ASN A 269 2.64 11.57 -21.67
C ASN A 269 1.79 12.68 -22.29
N GLU A 270 0.46 12.55 -22.34
CA GLU A 270 -0.41 13.60 -22.87
C GLU A 270 -0.36 14.87 -21.99
N ILE A 271 -0.34 14.71 -20.66
CA ILE A 271 -0.12 15.83 -19.71
C ILE A 271 1.23 16.51 -20.01
N ASN A 272 2.31 15.72 -20.10
CA ASN A 272 3.67 16.23 -20.31
C ASN A 272 3.83 16.94 -21.67
N LEU A 273 3.26 16.40 -22.74
CA LEU A 273 3.34 16.98 -24.09
C LEU A 273 2.64 18.33 -24.18
N LEU A 274 1.53 18.49 -23.44
CA LEU A 274 0.78 19.73 -23.36
C LEU A 274 1.35 20.71 -22.31
N GLN A 275 2.43 20.31 -21.62
CA GLN A 275 3.07 21.10 -20.55
C GLN A 275 2.09 21.48 -19.43
N LEU A 276 1.13 20.60 -19.18
CA LEU A 276 0.18 20.77 -18.09
C LEU A 276 0.81 20.34 -16.75
N PRO A 277 0.35 20.89 -15.62
CA PRO A 277 0.84 20.48 -14.31
C PRO A 277 0.43 19.02 -14.01
N ASP A 278 0.90 18.46 -12.89
CA ASP A 278 0.31 17.27 -12.28
C ASP A 278 0.60 15.90 -12.92
N SER A 279 1.61 15.80 -13.81
CA SER A 279 1.98 14.51 -14.42
C SER A 279 2.52 13.45 -13.45
N ARG A 280 2.72 13.80 -12.17
CA ARG A 280 3.11 12.87 -11.10
C ARG A 280 1.95 12.44 -10.20
N ILE A 281 0.75 12.98 -10.43
CA ILE A 281 -0.41 12.78 -9.56
C ILE A 281 -1.15 11.47 -9.86
N PRO A 282 -1.37 11.06 -11.13
CA PRO A 282 -2.00 9.78 -11.40
C PRO A 282 -1.07 8.61 -11.10
N HIS A 283 -1.60 7.60 -10.41
CA HIS A 283 -0.91 6.36 -10.08
C HIS A 283 -1.68 5.16 -10.63
N PHE A 284 -0.93 4.16 -11.10
CA PHE A 284 -1.44 2.88 -11.53
C PHE A 284 -1.20 1.83 -10.44
N ILE A 285 -2.27 1.19 -9.98
CA ILE A 285 -2.24 0.16 -8.95
C ILE A 285 -2.73 -1.14 -9.59
N SER A 286 -1.92 -2.19 -9.52
CA SER A 286 -2.30 -3.54 -9.94
C SER A 286 -1.70 -4.55 -8.98
N ARG A 287 -2.43 -5.64 -8.73
CA ARG A 287 -1.96 -6.82 -8.01
C ARG A 287 -1.53 -7.96 -8.96
N ASP A 288 -1.87 -7.84 -10.23
CA ASP A 288 -1.43 -8.73 -11.31
C ASP A 288 -0.26 -8.09 -12.06
N THR A 289 0.94 -8.62 -11.85
CA THR A 289 2.17 -8.13 -12.47
C THR A 289 2.22 -8.42 -13.98
N SER A 290 1.45 -9.38 -14.47
CA SER A 290 1.38 -9.65 -15.91
C SER A 290 0.80 -8.48 -16.71
N ILE A 291 -0.06 -7.66 -16.08
CA ILE A 291 -0.66 -6.45 -16.69
C ILE A 291 0.39 -5.36 -16.97
N LEU A 292 1.51 -5.38 -16.25
CA LEU A 292 2.63 -4.47 -16.45
C LEU A 292 3.50 -4.88 -17.65
N GLU A 293 3.55 -6.18 -17.96
CA GLU A 293 4.31 -6.77 -19.07
C GLU A 293 3.48 -6.88 -20.36
N GLU A 294 2.15 -6.86 -20.24
CA GLU A 294 1.21 -6.97 -21.37
C GLU A 294 1.18 -5.70 -22.24
N GLN A 295 1.85 -5.79 -23.40
CA GLN A 295 1.94 -4.68 -24.35
C GLN A 295 0.65 -4.46 -25.16
N THR A 296 -0.24 -5.45 -25.26
CA THR A 296 -1.45 -5.43 -26.10
C THR A 296 -2.66 -6.05 -25.39
N VAL A 297 -3.87 -5.53 -25.65
CA VAL A 297 -5.12 -6.10 -25.11
C VAL A 297 -5.34 -7.52 -25.63
N LYS A 298 -5.54 -8.51 -24.74
CA LYS A 298 -5.85 -9.89 -25.13
C LYS A 298 -7.14 -9.95 -25.96
N PRO A 299 -7.19 -10.71 -27.08
CA PRO A 299 -8.40 -10.85 -27.88
C PRO A 299 -9.51 -11.53 -27.09
N ARG A 300 -10.73 -11.00 -27.27
CA ARG A 300 -11.97 -11.36 -26.57
C ARG A 300 -12.31 -12.84 -26.78
N VAL A 301 -11.81 -13.71 -25.89
CA VAL A 301 -12.38 -15.03 -25.63
C VAL A 301 -12.98 -14.96 -24.25
N THR A 302 -14.28 -15.18 -24.18
CA THR A 302 -15.10 -15.30 -22.97
C THR A 302 -14.38 -16.21 -21.96
N ARG A 303 -13.59 -15.61 -21.06
CA ARG A 303 -13.16 -16.28 -19.84
C ARG A 303 -14.39 -16.39 -18.97
N SER A 304 -14.86 -17.62 -18.79
CA SER A 304 -15.82 -17.97 -17.75
C SER A 304 -15.27 -17.47 -16.42
N PHE A 305 -16.02 -16.62 -15.74
CA PHE A 305 -15.72 -16.27 -14.36
C PHE A 305 -16.02 -17.50 -13.52
N THR A 306 -14.98 -18.25 -13.15
CA THR A 306 -15.11 -19.29 -12.13
C THR A 306 -15.10 -18.56 -10.79
N PRO A 307 -16.12 -18.69 -9.93
CA PRO A 307 -16.08 -18.07 -8.60
C PRO A 307 -14.82 -18.54 -7.88
N GLN A 308 -13.96 -17.58 -7.53
CA GLN A 308 -12.65 -17.86 -6.97
C GLN A 308 -12.83 -18.48 -5.59
N SER A 309 -12.41 -19.74 -5.43
CA SER A 309 -12.49 -20.48 -4.17
C SER A 309 -11.71 -19.76 -3.07
N THR A 310 -12.37 -19.58 -1.92
CA THR A 310 -11.95 -18.91 -0.67
C THR A 310 -10.88 -19.65 0.13
N THR A 311 -10.24 -20.69 -0.41
CA THR A 311 -9.28 -21.49 0.36
C THR A 311 -7.91 -20.80 0.45
N ALA A 312 -7.45 -20.57 1.68
CA ALA A 312 -6.10 -20.10 2.00
C ALA A 312 -5.04 -21.12 1.55
N THR A 313 -3.87 -20.64 1.12
CA THR A 313 -2.74 -21.50 0.77
C THR A 313 -1.95 -21.81 2.03
N LEU A 314 -1.78 -23.09 2.37
CA LEU A 314 -0.92 -23.48 3.49
C LEU A 314 0.54 -23.46 3.03
N TYR A 315 1.32 -22.51 3.54
CA TYR A 315 2.73 -22.37 3.23
C TYR A 315 3.58 -23.16 4.24
N PRO A 316 4.34 -24.19 3.80
CA PRO A 316 5.13 -25.03 4.69
C PRO A 316 6.41 -24.33 5.15
N LEU A 317 6.75 -24.52 6.42
CA LEU A 317 7.96 -24.00 7.04
C LEU A 317 8.69 -25.08 7.84
N TRP A 318 10.02 -24.98 7.83
CA TRP A 318 10.92 -25.74 8.70
C TRP A 318 11.51 -24.81 9.75
N PHE A 319 11.67 -25.28 10.98
CA PHE A 319 12.24 -24.43 12.02
C PHE A 319 13.28 -25.13 12.88
N GLY A 320 14.21 -24.31 13.35
CA GLY A 320 15.06 -24.57 14.51
C GLY A 320 14.68 -23.64 15.65
N THR A 321 14.61 -24.13 16.88
CA THR A 321 14.31 -23.28 18.04
C THR A 321 14.96 -23.81 19.30
N ASN A 322 15.48 -22.91 20.13
CA ASN A 322 15.89 -23.22 21.50
C ASN A 322 14.90 -22.62 22.52
N ARG A 323 13.64 -22.44 22.12
CA ARG A 323 12.55 -22.11 23.03
C ARG A 323 12.06 -23.36 23.75
N GLN A 324 11.65 -23.19 25.00
CA GLN A 324 10.96 -24.23 25.74
C GLN A 324 9.53 -24.38 25.19
N PRO A 325 9.09 -25.60 24.79
CA PRO A 325 7.68 -25.87 24.47
C PRO A 325 6.78 -25.44 25.63
N ILE A 326 5.60 -24.88 25.33
CA ILE A 326 4.61 -24.53 26.36
C ILE A 326 4.17 -25.79 27.11
N ASN A 327 3.95 -26.88 26.36
CA ASN A 327 3.67 -28.20 26.89
C ASN A 327 4.47 -29.25 26.10
N PRO A 328 5.51 -29.88 26.68
CA PRO A 328 6.31 -30.89 25.97
C PRO A 328 5.50 -32.12 25.52
N GLN A 329 4.35 -32.39 26.14
CA GLN A 329 3.46 -33.50 25.75
C GLN A 329 2.44 -33.09 24.68
N ASP A 330 2.26 -31.79 24.44
CA ASP A 330 1.31 -31.25 23.46
C ASP A 330 1.90 -30.02 22.79
N ILE A 331 2.67 -30.29 21.73
CA ILE A 331 3.41 -29.27 20.97
C ILE A 331 2.46 -28.28 20.27
N THR A 332 1.20 -28.64 20.02
CA THR A 332 0.23 -27.75 19.37
C THR A 332 -0.07 -26.50 20.20
N GLN A 333 0.31 -26.47 21.49
CA GLN A 333 0.25 -25.26 22.31
C GLN A 333 1.33 -24.23 21.97
N GLY A 334 2.33 -24.60 21.17
CA GLY A 334 3.41 -23.72 20.72
C GLY A 334 4.60 -23.65 21.67
N PHE A 335 5.43 -22.64 21.45
CA PHE A 335 6.68 -22.40 22.19
C PHE A 335 6.59 -21.12 23.03
N SER A 336 7.23 -21.14 24.20
CA SER A 336 7.26 -20.02 25.13
C SER A 336 8.41 -19.02 24.82
N GLY A 337 8.45 -17.91 25.57
CA GLY A 337 9.60 -16.99 25.61
C GLY A 337 10.73 -17.46 26.55
N LYS A 338 10.69 -18.70 27.06
CA LYS A 338 11.75 -19.23 27.92
C LYS A 338 12.77 -20.00 27.09
N ARG A 339 14.04 -19.89 27.49
CA ARG A 339 15.15 -20.64 26.90
C ARG A 339 15.02 -22.11 27.29
N ASP A 340 15.32 -22.97 26.34
CA ASP A 340 15.64 -24.37 26.56
C ASP A 340 17.15 -24.59 26.32
N ASN A 341 17.71 -25.63 26.91
CA ASN A 341 19.12 -25.99 26.78
C ASN A 341 19.38 -26.98 25.64
N GLN A 342 18.40 -27.18 24.76
CA GLN A 342 18.47 -28.05 23.59
C GLN A 342 17.92 -27.35 22.35
N LEU A 343 18.37 -27.80 21.19
CA LEU A 343 17.85 -27.38 19.90
C LEU A 343 16.72 -28.32 19.48
N HIS A 344 15.55 -27.75 19.20
CA HIS A 344 14.38 -28.44 18.67
C HIS A 344 14.28 -28.21 17.17
N TYR A 345 13.97 -29.27 16.43
CA TYR A 345 13.67 -29.23 15.00
C TYR A 345 12.20 -29.53 14.79
N GLY A 346 11.58 -28.90 13.79
CA GLY A 346 10.18 -29.15 13.53
C GLY A 346 9.64 -28.48 12.28
N THR A 347 8.39 -28.79 11.98
CA THR A 347 7.67 -28.21 10.85
C THR A 347 6.38 -27.56 11.31
N CYS A 348 5.93 -26.56 10.56
CA CYS A 348 4.61 -25.98 10.71
C CYS A 348 4.13 -25.43 9.37
N GLN A 349 2.85 -25.12 9.30
CA GLN A 349 2.24 -24.48 8.14
C GLN A 349 1.56 -23.20 8.56
N VAL A 350 1.69 -22.18 7.72
CA VAL A 350 1.02 -20.90 7.90
C VAL A 350 0.02 -20.73 6.78
N ALA A 351 -1.25 -20.52 7.13
CA ALA A 351 -2.28 -20.16 6.17
C ALA A 351 -2.00 -18.75 5.65
N VAL A 352 -1.59 -18.66 4.38
CA VAL A 352 -1.46 -17.42 3.63
C VAL A 352 -2.76 -17.22 2.85
N PRO A 353 -3.59 -16.24 3.22
CA PRO A 353 -4.85 -16.01 2.51
C PRO A 353 -4.55 -15.57 1.07
N LYS A 354 -5.44 -15.87 0.11
CA LYS A 354 -5.26 -15.36 -1.27
C LYS A 354 -5.29 -13.83 -1.35
N SER A 355 -5.84 -13.16 -0.33
CA SER A 355 -5.82 -11.71 -0.14
C SER A 355 -4.48 -11.16 0.39
N HIS A 356 -3.48 -12.03 0.63
CA HIS A 356 -2.17 -11.65 1.14
C HIS A 356 -1.49 -10.58 0.26
N GLN A 357 -0.96 -9.55 0.91
CA GLN A 357 -0.27 -8.44 0.27
C GLN A 357 1.24 -8.56 0.50
N ILE A 358 2.03 -8.34 -0.55
CA ILE A 358 3.50 -8.34 -0.46
C ILE A 358 3.96 -7.39 0.64
N GLY A 359 4.78 -7.88 1.58
CA GLY A 359 5.29 -7.11 2.72
C GLY A 359 4.44 -7.17 3.99
N SER A 360 3.22 -7.70 3.95
CA SER A 360 2.22 -7.59 5.04
C SER A 360 2.02 -8.88 5.84
N THR A 361 1.92 -8.79 7.17
CA THR A 361 1.41 -9.90 8.01
C THR A 361 -0.09 -9.76 8.37
N GLY A 362 -0.78 -8.76 7.81
CA GLY A 362 -2.19 -8.42 8.05
C GLY A 362 -2.41 -7.17 8.94
N SER A 363 -3.63 -6.62 8.91
CA SER A 363 -4.03 -5.32 9.51
C SER A 363 -3.98 -5.32 11.05
N SER A 364 -3.41 -4.28 11.68
CA SER A 364 -3.12 -4.20 13.13
C SER A 364 -4.18 -3.49 13.99
N SER A 365 -5.24 -2.93 13.41
CA SER A 365 -6.21 -2.11 14.15
C SER A 365 -7.21 -2.93 14.97
N TRP A 366 -7.32 -2.61 16.25
CA TRP A 366 -8.14 -3.37 17.20
C TRP A 366 -9.66 -3.25 17.00
N TRP A 367 -10.14 -2.25 16.28
CA TRP A 367 -11.56 -2.09 15.92
C TRP A 367 -11.99 -2.97 14.72
N GLN A 368 -11.08 -3.25 13.78
CA GLN A 368 -11.31 -4.23 12.70
C GLN A 368 -11.42 -5.68 13.24
N ARG A 369 -10.98 -5.92 14.48
CA ARG A 369 -11.09 -7.22 15.17
C ARG A 369 -12.53 -7.62 15.51
N LEU A 370 -13.44 -6.64 15.61
CA LEU A 370 -14.80 -6.89 16.11
C LEU A 370 -15.80 -7.20 14.98
N LEU A 371 -15.44 -6.99 13.69
CA LEU A 371 -16.40 -6.99 12.58
C LEU A 371 -16.09 -8.00 11.43
N ASN A 372 -14.86 -8.52 11.31
CA ASN A 372 -14.50 -9.44 10.22
C ASN A 372 -14.61 -10.92 10.61
N LEU A 373 -15.43 -11.68 9.86
CA LEU A 373 -15.60 -13.15 10.01
C LEU A 373 -14.56 -13.97 9.21
N GLU A 374 -13.80 -13.36 8.30
CA GLU A 374 -12.63 -13.96 7.65
C GLU A 374 -11.43 -13.00 7.75
N SER A 375 -10.24 -13.52 8.06
CA SER A 375 -9.10 -12.73 8.52
C SER A 375 -7.97 -12.79 7.50
N ASP A 376 -7.60 -11.63 6.94
CA ASP A 376 -6.45 -11.47 6.01
C ASP A 376 -5.08 -11.63 6.66
N ARG A 377 -5.03 -12.24 7.86
CA ARG A 377 -3.78 -12.46 8.58
C ARG A 377 -3.22 -13.79 8.20
N LEU A 378 -1.90 -13.85 8.06
CA LEU A 378 -1.19 -15.10 8.12
C LEU A 378 -1.49 -15.75 9.47
N LYS A 379 -1.96 -17.00 9.47
CA LYS A 379 -2.27 -17.72 10.70
C LYS A 379 -1.44 -18.99 10.74
N LEU A 380 -0.63 -19.13 11.79
CA LEU A 380 0.00 -20.40 12.10
C LEU A 380 -1.10 -21.43 12.35
N ASP A 381 -1.10 -22.51 11.58
CA ASP A 381 -1.94 -23.66 11.85
C ASP A 381 -1.24 -24.53 12.90
N TYR A 382 -1.62 -24.32 14.17
CA TYR A 382 -1.07 -25.04 15.30
C TYR A 382 -1.29 -26.56 15.24
N GLN A 383 -2.25 -27.05 14.46
CA GLN A 383 -2.44 -28.49 14.28
C GLN A 383 -1.35 -29.12 13.42
N THR A 384 -0.69 -28.30 12.59
CA THR A 384 0.45 -28.74 11.76
C THR A 384 1.80 -28.61 12.46
N LEU A 385 1.82 -28.01 13.66
CA LEU A 385 3.05 -27.80 14.42
C LEU A 385 3.54 -29.12 15.00
N ALA A 386 4.71 -29.57 14.54
CA ALA A 386 5.33 -30.82 14.98
C ALA A 386 6.80 -30.61 15.32
N ILE A 387 7.25 -31.21 16.43
CA ILE A 387 8.68 -31.45 16.68
C ILE A 387 9.04 -32.78 16.03
N LEU A 388 10.15 -32.80 15.31
CA LEU A 388 10.68 -33.97 14.63
C LEU A 388 11.99 -34.42 15.28
N SER A 389 12.29 -35.71 15.17
CA SER A 389 13.64 -36.18 15.45
C SER A 389 14.62 -35.57 14.44
N SER A 390 15.89 -35.42 14.81
CA SER A 390 16.91 -34.88 13.89
C SER A 390 16.91 -35.63 12.55
N THR A 391 16.89 -36.97 12.58
CA THR A 391 16.88 -37.80 11.37
C THR A 391 15.65 -37.57 10.51
N ASP A 392 14.45 -37.51 11.12
CA ASP A 392 13.20 -37.31 10.37
C ASP A 392 13.14 -35.90 9.78
N PHE A 393 13.64 -34.89 10.50
CA PHE A 393 13.70 -33.51 10.02
C PHE A 393 14.54 -33.39 8.75
N TRP A 394 15.77 -33.93 8.75
CA TRP A 394 16.64 -33.88 7.57
C TRP A 394 16.10 -34.71 6.41
N THR A 395 15.54 -35.89 6.69
CA THR A 395 14.91 -36.74 5.66
C THR A 395 13.72 -36.02 5.01
N ASN A 396 12.92 -35.31 5.81
CA ASN A 396 11.79 -34.53 5.31
C ASN A 396 12.25 -33.36 4.40
N ILE A 397 13.31 -32.65 4.77
CA ILE A 397 13.90 -31.61 3.93
C ILE A 397 14.44 -32.19 2.62
N GLN A 398 15.23 -33.27 2.69
CA GLN A 398 15.79 -33.94 1.51
C GLN A 398 14.69 -34.37 0.53
N HIS A 399 13.63 -34.99 1.03
CA HIS A 399 12.48 -35.39 0.22
C HIS A 399 11.80 -34.18 -0.45
N THR A 400 11.64 -33.08 0.29
CA THR A 400 11.06 -31.84 -0.25
C THR A 400 11.94 -31.26 -1.37
N LEU A 401 13.25 -31.15 -1.15
CA LEU A 401 14.19 -30.63 -2.14
C LEU A 401 14.29 -31.50 -3.40
N GLN A 402 14.09 -32.82 -3.28
CA GLN A 402 14.07 -33.72 -4.44
C GLN A 402 12.90 -33.43 -5.40
N ALA A 403 11.82 -32.81 -4.93
CA ALA A 403 10.71 -32.36 -5.77
C ALA A 403 11.05 -31.11 -6.59
N HIS A 404 12.14 -30.40 -6.26
CA HIS A 404 12.61 -29.22 -6.97
C HIS A 404 13.70 -29.57 -8.01
N PRO A 405 13.77 -28.80 -9.12
CA PRO A 405 14.90 -28.82 -10.05
C PRO A 405 16.24 -28.67 -9.31
N PRO A 406 17.33 -29.33 -9.74
CA PRO A 406 18.62 -29.29 -9.04
C PRO A 406 19.16 -27.89 -8.70
N ASP A 407 18.90 -26.92 -9.57
CA ASP A 407 19.25 -25.50 -9.44
C ASP A 407 18.36 -24.71 -8.47
N GLU A 408 17.20 -25.25 -8.09
CA GLU A 408 16.27 -24.66 -7.12
C GLU A 408 16.35 -25.34 -5.73
N ARG A 409 17.29 -26.26 -5.50
CA ARG A 409 17.44 -26.99 -4.22
C ARG A 409 18.12 -26.16 -3.11
N SER A 410 17.70 -24.92 -2.97
CA SER A 410 18.19 -23.99 -1.97
C SER A 410 17.34 -23.97 -0.69
N ALA A 411 17.86 -23.33 0.35
CA ALA A 411 17.10 -22.94 1.53
C ALA A 411 17.25 -21.44 1.80
N LEU A 412 16.17 -20.78 2.24
CA LEU A 412 16.25 -19.46 2.87
C LEU A 412 15.96 -19.60 4.36
N VAL A 413 16.85 -19.10 5.22
CA VAL A 413 16.70 -19.11 6.68
C VAL A 413 16.41 -17.69 7.18
N PHE A 414 15.26 -17.48 7.82
CA PHE A 414 14.94 -16.24 8.50
C PHE A 414 15.28 -16.28 9.99
N ILE A 415 15.95 -15.26 10.51
CA ILE A 415 16.28 -15.08 11.93
C ILE A 415 15.65 -13.76 12.41
N HIS A 416 14.67 -13.87 13.30
CA HIS A 416 13.89 -12.73 13.76
C HIS A 416 14.65 -11.82 14.76
N GLY A 417 14.15 -10.59 14.93
CA GLY A 417 14.66 -9.60 15.88
C GLY A 417 14.08 -9.67 17.30
N PHE A 418 14.26 -8.58 18.05
CA PHE A 418 13.76 -8.38 19.41
C PHE A 418 12.22 -8.39 19.48
N ASN A 419 11.66 -8.79 20.63
CA ASN A 419 10.22 -8.70 20.91
C ASN A 419 9.34 -9.49 19.91
N VAL A 420 9.74 -10.72 19.58
CA VAL A 420 9.02 -11.58 18.63
C VAL A 420 8.71 -12.92 19.28
N THR A 421 7.45 -13.33 19.24
CA THR A 421 7.00 -14.68 19.65
C THR A 421 7.31 -15.73 18.57
N PHE A 422 7.23 -17.02 18.91
CA PHE A 422 7.39 -18.10 17.93
C PHE A 422 6.39 -17.97 16.77
N THR A 423 5.14 -17.64 17.08
CA THR A 423 4.06 -17.50 16.08
C THR A 423 4.32 -16.34 15.12
N GLU A 424 4.75 -15.20 15.64
CA GLU A 424 5.11 -14.04 14.81
C GLU A 424 6.33 -14.32 13.93
N ALA A 425 7.32 -15.07 14.45
CA ALA A 425 8.47 -15.53 13.67
C ALA A 425 8.04 -16.44 12.51
N ALA A 426 7.16 -17.41 12.78
CA ALA A 426 6.62 -18.32 11.76
C ALA A 426 5.80 -17.56 10.69
N GLN A 427 4.91 -16.67 11.12
CA GLN A 427 4.12 -15.83 10.21
C GLN A 427 5.03 -14.97 9.32
N ARG A 428 6.06 -14.35 9.90
CA ARG A 428 7.02 -13.54 9.14
C ARG A 428 7.83 -14.38 8.15
N ALA A 429 8.26 -15.58 8.54
CA ALA A 429 8.96 -16.48 7.66
C ALA A 429 8.08 -16.91 6.46
N ALA A 430 6.81 -17.25 6.70
CA ALA A 430 5.88 -17.57 5.62
C ALA A 430 5.65 -16.37 4.69
N GLN A 431 5.50 -15.16 5.24
CA GLN A 431 5.34 -13.95 4.44
C GLN A 431 6.55 -13.71 3.52
N ILE A 432 7.77 -13.74 4.08
CA ILE A 432 9.02 -13.59 3.31
C ILE A 432 9.13 -14.69 2.25
N GLY A 433 8.88 -15.94 2.64
CA GLY A 433 8.97 -17.09 1.75
C GLY A 433 8.01 -17.01 0.57
N TYR A 434 6.77 -16.60 0.84
CA TYR A 434 5.73 -16.41 -0.15
C TYR A 434 6.04 -15.22 -1.08
N ASP A 435 6.41 -14.07 -0.52
CA ASP A 435 6.64 -12.84 -1.27
C ASP A 435 7.89 -12.91 -2.16
N LEU A 436 8.97 -13.51 -1.67
CA LEU A 436 10.20 -13.68 -2.43
C LEU A 436 10.13 -14.85 -3.42
N GLN A 437 9.06 -15.66 -3.39
CA GLN A 437 8.93 -16.91 -4.14
C GLN A 437 10.19 -17.78 -3.97
N VAL A 438 10.54 -18.05 -2.71
CA VAL A 438 11.77 -18.74 -2.35
C VAL A 438 11.89 -20.07 -3.09
N PRO A 439 12.99 -20.31 -3.85
CA PRO A 439 13.27 -21.61 -4.42
C PRO A 439 13.67 -22.60 -3.32
N GLY A 440 13.14 -23.82 -3.40
CA GLY A 440 13.41 -24.89 -2.43
C GLY A 440 12.63 -24.71 -1.13
N ILE A 441 13.32 -24.63 0.01
CA ILE A 441 12.66 -24.58 1.33
C ILE A 441 12.77 -23.21 2.02
N MET A 442 11.72 -22.81 2.72
CA MET A 442 11.74 -21.69 3.65
C MET A 442 11.86 -22.20 5.08
N ALA A 443 12.93 -21.80 5.76
CA ALA A 443 13.19 -22.13 7.15
C ALA A 443 13.29 -20.88 8.02
N PHE A 444 13.10 -21.03 9.32
CA PHE A 444 13.36 -19.96 10.28
C PHE A 444 13.99 -20.46 11.58
N TYR A 445 14.83 -19.63 12.18
CA TYR A 445 15.34 -19.87 13.53
C TYR A 445 14.60 -18.96 14.52
N SER A 446 14.00 -19.56 15.54
CA SER A 446 13.32 -18.84 16.61
C SER A 446 14.08 -18.94 17.93
N TRP A 447 14.76 -17.87 18.31
CA TRP A 447 15.42 -17.75 19.61
C TRP A 447 14.42 -17.26 20.66
N ALA A 448 14.65 -17.51 21.95
CA ALA A 448 13.65 -17.32 23.01
C ALA A 448 13.38 -15.86 23.46
N SER A 449 13.11 -14.96 22.51
CA SER A 449 12.66 -13.60 22.78
C SER A 449 11.38 -13.60 23.63
N GLN A 450 11.32 -12.69 24.60
CA GLN A 450 10.23 -12.56 25.58
C GLN A 450 8.92 -12.05 24.97
N GLY A 451 8.94 -11.48 23.75
CA GLY A 451 7.74 -10.88 23.13
C GLY A 451 7.14 -9.73 23.96
N LYS A 452 7.97 -9.02 24.74
CA LYS A 452 7.58 -7.80 25.47
C LYS A 452 8.62 -6.68 25.35
N LEU A 453 8.15 -5.44 25.16
CA LEU A 453 8.98 -4.23 25.07
C LEU A 453 9.86 -3.97 26.31
N THR A 454 9.42 -4.35 27.52
CA THR A 454 10.19 -4.15 28.76
C THR A 454 11.32 -5.17 28.95
N GLY A 455 11.47 -6.15 28.04
CA GLY A 455 12.37 -7.29 28.16
C GLY A 455 13.73 -7.12 27.48
N TYR A 456 14.09 -5.93 27.03
CA TYR A 456 15.25 -5.74 26.14
C TYR A 456 16.56 -6.36 26.62
N THR A 457 17.01 -6.05 27.84
CA THR A 457 18.26 -6.60 28.40
C THR A 457 18.19 -8.12 28.63
N ALA A 458 16.99 -8.65 28.89
CA ALA A 458 16.77 -10.08 29.01
C ALA A 458 16.85 -10.76 27.63
N ASP A 459 16.37 -10.10 26.58
CA ASP A 459 16.43 -10.56 25.19
C ASP A 459 17.87 -10.50 24.65
N GLU A 460 18.65 -9.48 25.00
CA GLU A 460 20.09 -9.38 24.70
C GLU A 460 20.85 -10.60 25.26
N ALA A 461 20.69 -10.91 26.55
CA ALA A 461 21.28 -12.11 27.14
C ALA A 461 20.72 -13.41 26.52
N THR A 462 19.53 -13.37 25.90
CA THR A 462 18.89 -14.54 25.30
C THR A 462 19.45 -14.83 23.93
N ILE A 463 19.60 -13.82 23.08
CA ILE A 463 20.20 -13.99 21.76
C ILE A 463 21.65 -14.45 21.90
N GLU A 464 22.40 -13.95 22.89
CA GLU A 464 23.76 -14.42 23.20
C GLU A 464 23.77 -15.92 23.58
N ALA A 465 22.84 -16.35 24.44
CA ALA A 465 22.71 -17.76 24.78
C ALA A 465 22.25 -18.64 23.60
N SER A 466 21.63 -18.05 22.58
CA SER A 466 21.16 -18.71 21.36
C SER A 466 22.23 -18.84 20.28
N GLU A 467 23.35 -18.10 20.35
CA GLU A 467 24.41 -18.09 19.33
C GLU A 467 24.90 -19.49 18.94
N LYS A 468 25.16 -20.35 19.94
CA LYS A 468 25.64 -21.71 19.69
C LYS A 468 24.60 -22.58 18.98
N TYR A 469 23.32 -22.37 19.27
CA TYR A 469 22.22 -23.15 18.69
C TYR A 469 21.88 -22.65 17.28
N ILE A 470 22.03 -21.35 17.01
CA ILE A 470 21.95 -20.79 15.65
C ILE A 470 23.08 -21.39 14.79
N ALA A 471 24.31 -21.40 15.30
CA ALA A 471 25.44 -22.00 14.60
C ALA A 471 25.21 -23.49 14.33
N GLU A 472 24.77 -24.24 15.35
CA GLU A 472 24.45 -25.66 15.23
C GLU A 472 23.34 -25.92 14.20
N PHE A 473 22.27 -25.13 14.19
CA PHE A 473 21.19 -25.24 13.22
C PHE A 473 21.67 -25.03 11.78
N LEU A 474 22.42 -23.94 11.52
CA LEU A 474 22.92 -23.61 10.18
C LEU A 474 23.92 -24.65 9.67
N VAL A 475 24.82 -25.12 10.55
CA VAL A 475 25.79 -26.16 10.21
C VAL A 475 25.09 -27.48 9.92
N ASN A 476 24.13 -27.88 10.75
CA ASN A 476 23.41 -29.12 10.52
C ASN A 476 22.55 -29.06 9.26
N LEU A 477 21.95 -27.90 8.95
CA LEU A 477 21.26 -27.67 7.68
C LEU A 477 22.23 -27.85 6.50
N ALA A 478 23.43 -27.26 6.55
CA ALA A 478 24.42 -27.41 5.49
C ALA A 478 24.90 -28.87 5.33
N GLU A 479 25.17 -29.57 6.43
CA GLU A 479 25.79 -30.89 6.42
C GLU A 479 24.80 -32.04 6.14
N HIS A 480 23.52 -31.91 6.53
CA HIS A 480 22.59 -33.06 6.54
C HIS A 480 21.39 -32.92 5.60
N SER A 481 21.02 -31.71 5.17
CA SER A 481 19.74 -31.50 4.46
C SER A 481 19.79 -31.75 2.95
N GLY A 482 20.99 -31.82 2.36
CA GLY A 482 21.16 -31.97 0.90
C GLY A 482 20.85 -30.70 0.09
N VAL A 483 20.70 -29.55 0.74
CA VAL A 483 20.62 -28.24 0.09
C VAL A 483 21.89 -27.95 -0.70
N THR A 484 21.73 -27.35 -1.88
CA THR A 484 22.86 -26.88 -2.70
C THR A 484 23.37 -25.53 -2.24
N GLN A 485 22.48 -24.68 -1.74
CA GLN A 485 22.79 -23.33 -1.27
C GLN A 485 21.91 -22.96 -0.07
N ILE A 486 22.48 -22.26 0.92
CA ILE A 486 21.73 -21.69 2.06
C ILE A 486 21.86 -20.17 2.02
N HIS A 487 20.73 -19.49 1.92
CA HIS A 487 20.57 -18.05 2.04
C HIS A 487 20.06 -17.70 3.44
N ILE A 488 20.36 -16.49 3.93
CA ILE A 488 19.99 -16.08 5.29
C ILE A 488 19.48 -14.64 5.29
N ILE A 489 18.36 -14.40 5.98
CA ILE A 489 17.90 -13.05 6.34
C ILE A 489 17.91 -12.95 7.86
N ALA A 490 18.64 -11.98 8.40
CA ALA A 490 18.61 -11.64 9.82
C ALA A 490 18.10 -10.21 10.03
N HIS A 491 17.16 -10.04 10.96
CA HIS A 491 16.56 -8.74 11.27
C HIS A 491 16.95 -8.24 12.67
N SER A 492 17.29 -6.95 12.78
CA SER A 492 17.50 -6.26 14.06
C SER A 492 18.45 -7.04 14.98
N MET A 493 18.04 -7.32 16.23
CA MET A 493 18.82 -8.04 17.25
C MET A 493 19.20 -9.48 16.83
N GLY A 494 18.48 -10.09 15.87
CA GLY A 494 18.85 -11.38 15.30
C GLY A 494 20.23 -11.37 14.62
N ASN A 495 20.67 -10.20 14.14
CA ASN A 495 22.01 -10.01 13.58
C ASN A 495 23.11 -10.19 14.63
N ARG A 496 22.87 -9.90 15.92
CA ARG A 496 23.84 -10.18 17.00
C ARG A 496 24.13 -11.67 17.09
N GLY A 497 23.06 -12.47 17.11
CA GLY A 497 23.15 -13.93 17.14
C GLY A 497 23.79 -14.50 15.88
N LEU A 498 23.42 -13.99 14.70
CA LEU A 498 23.99 -14.44 13.44
C LEU A 498 25.48 -14.12 13.32
N LEU A 499 25.91 -12.91 13.68
CA LEU A 499 27.32 -12.49 13.59
C LEU A 499 28.22 -13.41 14.41
N ARG A 500 27.82 -13.68 15.66
CA ARG A 500 28.56 -14.57 16.56
C ARG A 500 28.46 -16.04 16.12
N ALA A 501 27.32 -16.48 15.59
CA ALA A 501 27.19 -17.80 15.00
C ALA A 501 28.15 -17.99 13.82
N MET A 502 28.24 -17.02 12.91
CA MET A 502 29.17 -17.07 11.76
C MET A 502 30.62 -17.17 12.20
N GLN A 503 31.03 -16.42 13.23
CA GLN A 503 32.36 -16.54 13.81
C GLN A 503 32.64 -17.95 14.37
N ARG A 504 31.67 -18.56 15.06
CA ARG A 504 31.79 -19.94 15.56
C ARG A 504 31.87 -20.94 14.41
N ILE A 505 31.09 -20.74 13.35
CA ILE A 505 31.12 -21.58 12.15
C ILE A 505 32.47 -21.46 11.46
N LEU A 506 33.02 -20.25 11.31
CA LEU A 506 34.30 -20.02 10.67
C LEU A 506 35.42 -20.79 11.40
N ALA A 507 35.45 -20.72 12.72
CA ALA A 507 36.40 -21.47 13.54
C ALA A 507 36.27 -23.00 13.36
N LYS A 508 35.06 -23.52 13.12
CA LYS A 508 34.82 -24.95 12.84
C LYS A 508 35.25 -25.31 11.40
N VAL A 509 34.94 -24.47 10.42
CA VAL A 509 35.28 -24.67 8.99
C VAL A 509 36.79 -24.76 8.78
N GLN A 510 37.57 -23.93 9.48
CA GLN A 510 39.04 -23.98 9.42
C GLN A 510 39.64 -25.30 9.91
N THR A 511 38.86 -26.15 10.58
CA THR A 511 39.34 -27.39 11.20
C THR A 511 38.70 -28.67 10.67
N GLN A 512 37.52 -28.62 10.01
CA GLN A 512 36.71 -29.84 9.79
C GLN A 512 35.92 -29.92 8.47
N THR A 513 35.22 -28.87 8.03
CA THR A 513 34.27 -28.94 6.90
C THR A 513 34.32 -27.71 6.00
N GLN A 514 34.06 -27.85 4.69
CA GLN A 514 33.87 -26.73 3.77
C GLN A 514 32.39 -26.34 3.76
N ILE A 515 32.01 -25.36 4.56
CA ILE A 515 30.66 -24.77 4.55
C ILE A 515 30.73 -23.41 3.88
N SER A 516 29.85 -23.17 2.90
CA SER A 516 29.65 -21.86 2.28
C SER A 516 28.15 -21.57 2.17
N PHE A 517 27.75 -20.37 2.57
CA PHE A 517 26.44 -19.79 2.42
C PHE A 517 26.36 -18.99 1.12
N GLY A 518 25.15 -18.74 0.62
CA GLY A 518 24.91 -17.92 -0.57
C GLY A 518 24.78 -16.46 -0.17
N GLN A 519 23.60 -15.91 -0.44
CA GLN A 519 23.21 -14.56 -0.03
C GLN A 519 22.94 -14.47 1.47
N ILE A 520 23.58 -13.52 2.15
CA ILE A 520 23.25 -13.09 3.51
C ILE A 520 22.72 -11.65 3.48
N PHE A 521 21.52 -11.46 3.99
CA PHE A 521 20.87 -10.16 4.11
C PHE A 521 20.80 -9.74 5.59
N LEU A 522 21.47 -8.63 5.91
CA LEU A 522 21.50 -8.05 7.25
C LEU A 522 20.55 -6.85 7.27
N ALA A 523 19.34 -7.04 7.77
CA ALA A 523 18.31 -6.00 7.77
C ALA A 523 18.29 -5.22 9.10
N ALA A 524 18.60 -3.92 9.03
CA ALA A 524 18.72 -3.00 10.17
C ALA A 524 19.43 -3.60 11.40
N PRO A 525 20.70 -4.02 11.29
CA PRO A 525 21.37 -4.72 12.39
C PRO A 525 21.50 -3.86 13.65
N ASP A 526 20.91 -4.34 14.73
CA ASP A 526 21.17 -3.82 16.07
C ASP A 526 22.46 -4.48 16.60
N VAL A 527 23.61 -4.07 16.06
CA VAL A 527 24.95 -4.53 16.47
C VAL A 527 25.82 -3.31 16.69
N ASP A 528 26.72 -3.39 17.68
CA ASP A 528 27.75 -2.38 17.89
C ASP A 528 28.69 -2.27 16.67
N PRO A 529 28.97 -1.05 16.16
CA PRO A 529 29.80 -0.86 14.96
C PRO A 529 31.22 -1.40 15.06
N ASP A 530 31.87 -1.31 16.22
CA ASP A 530 33.25 -1.77 16.40
C ASP A 530 33.26 -3.31 16.44
N LEU A 531 32.32 -3.88 17.19
CA LEU A 531 32.15 -5.33 17.23
C LEU A 531 31.81 -5.91 15.84
N PHE A 532 30.97 -5.22 15.08
CA PHE A 532 30.61 -5.65 13.73
C PHE A 532 31.81 -5.63 12.80
N GLN A 533 32.60 -4.55 12.80
CA GLN A 533 33.83 -4.45 11.99
C GLN A 533 34.82 -5.55 12.32
N ASP A 534 35.04 -5.85 13.61
CA ASP A 534 35.97 -6.88 14.07
C ASP A 534 35.58 -8.29 13.60
N LEU A 535 34.27 -8.55 13.49
CA LEU A 535 33.74 -9.90 13.25
C LEU A 535 33.17 -10.10 11.84
N ALA A 536 32.96 -9.04 11.07
CA ALA A 536 32.36 -9.09 9.74
C ALA A 536 33.19 -9.89 8.73
N GLN A 537 34.49 -10.10 8.97
CA GLN A 537 35.33 -10.95 8.13
C GLN A 537 34.76 -12.37 7.98
N ALA A 538 34.01 -12.88 8.96
CA ALA A 538 33.36 -14.19 8.83
C ALA A 538 32.34 -14.25 7.70
N TYR A 539 31.61 -13.16 7.44
CA TYR A 539 30.68 -13.11 6.31
C TYR A 539 31.42 -13.21 4.97
N HIS A 540 32.55 -12.53 4.82
CA HIS A 540 33.35 -12.59 3.60
C HIS A 540 33.90 -13.99 3.31
N GLN A 541 34.28 -14.75 4.34
CA GLN A 541 34.85 -16.09 4.18
C GLN A 541 33.80 -17.20 4.04
N LEU A 542 32.60 -16.99 4.60
CA LEU A 542 31.56 -18.00 4.65
C LEU A 542 30.41 -17.76 3.69
N ALA A 543 30.29 -16.60 3.04
CA ALA A 543 29.16 -16.28 2.18
C ALA A 543 29.61 -15.84 0.79
N GLU A 544 28.83 -16.21 -0.22
CA GLU A 544 29.03 -15.74 -1.59
C GLU A 544 28.85 -14.22 -1.69
N ARG A 545 27.85 -13.67 -0.98
CA ARG A 545 27.62 -12.22 -0.90
C ARG A 545 26.85 -11.87 0.36
N THR A 546 27.21 -10.73 0.96
CA THR A 546 26.50 -10.15 2.10
C THR A 546 26.05 -8.73 1.78
N THR A 547 24.75 -8.46 1.97
CA THR A 547 24.16 -7.12 1.79
C THR A 547 23.65 -6.60 3.14
N LEU A 548 24.08 -5.41 3.52
CA LEU A 548 23.70 -4.70 4.72
C LEU A 548 22.68 -3.60 4.38
N TYR A 549 21.43 -3.78 4.80
CA TYR A 549 20.38 -2.77 4.62
C TYR A 549 20.28 -1.85 5.85
N ILE A 550 20.42 -0.54 5.64
CA ILE A 550 20.37 0.51 6.68
C ILE A 550 19.26 1.53 6.40
N SER A 551 18.73 2.18 7.44
CA SER A 551 17.66 3.20 7.34
C SER A 551 18.15 4.57 7.77
N SER A 552 17.69 5.61 7.07
CA SER A 552 17.95 7.03 7.39
C SER A 552 16.83 7.73 8.16
N GLN A 553 15.62 7.15 8.29
CA GLN A 553 14.49 7.77 9.00
C GLN A 553 14.51 7.57 10.53
N ASP A 554 15.29 6.63 11.03
CA ASP A 554 15.21 6.18 12.43
C ASP A 554 15.76 7.21 13.45
N LYS A 555 16.34 8.31 12.95
CA LYS A 555 16.73 9.46 13.77
C LYS A 555 15.53 10.14 14.45
N ALA A 556 14.32 10.06 13.88
CA ALA A 556 13.11 10.64 14.48
C ALA A 556 12.58 9.82 15.66
N LEU A 557 12.95 8.54 15.76
CA LEU A 557 12.58 7.63 16.87
C LEU A 557 13.65 7.55 17.97
N GLY A 558 14.70 8.37 17.89
CA GLY A 558 15.48 8.78 19.06
C GLY A 558 14.67 9.57 20.10
N ALA A 559 13.37 9.82 19.84
CA ALA A 559 12.44 10.49 20.74
C ALA A 559 11.87 9.61 21.87
N SER A 560 12.22 8.32 21.96
CA SER A 560 12.12 7.58 23.23
C SER A 560 13.52 7.22 23.71
N GLY A 561 14.18 8.15 24.40
CA GLY A 561 15.31 7.80 25.24
C GLY A 561 14.88 6.74 26.25
N ILE A 562 15.23 5.49 25.98
CA ILE A 562 15.41 4.33 26.87
C ILE A 562 15.83 3.20 25.91
N ILE A 563 17.14 2.96 25.78
CA ILE A 563 17.76 1.61 25.88
C ILE A 563 19.23 1.59 25.42
N HIS A 564 19.70 2.43 24.50
CA HIS A 564 21.13 2.45 24.10
C HIS A 564 21.70 3.87 23.98
N ASP A 565 22.81 4.13 24.67
CA ASP A 565 23.58 5.39 24.62
C ASP A 565 24.60 5.43 23.46
N TYR A 566 24.62 4.41 22.59
CA TYR A 566 25.67 4.16 21.58
C TYR A 566 25.09 3.85 20.18
N PRO A 567 25.83 4.17 19.09
CA PRO A 567 25.39 3.93 17.71
C PRO A 567 25.24 2.43 17.39
N ARG A 568 24.46 2.11 16.34
CA ARG A 568 24.30 0.75 15.81
C ARG A 568 24.48 0.72 14.30
N VAL A 569 24.97 -0.42 13.79
CA VAL A 569 25.27 -0.64 12.36
C VAL A 569 24.07 -0.39 11.45
N GLY A 570 22.85 -0.72 11.88
CA GLY A 570 21.64 -0.54 11.11
C GLY A 570 21.14 0.91 10.99
N PHE A 571 21.70 1.85 11.75
CA PHE A 571 21.18 3.20 11.88
C PHE A 571 22.16 4.29 11.43
N PHE A 572 21.60 5.33 10.82
CA PHE A 572 22.33 6.50 10.35
C PHE A 572 22.21 7.71 11.31
N PRO A 573 23.27 8.51 11.57
CA PRO A 573 24.71 8.32 11.38
C PRO A 573 25.45 7.92 12.69
N PRO A 574 26.69 7.38 12.62
CA PRO A 574 27.52 7.17 11.42
C PRO A 574 27.16 5.91 10.62
N ILE A 575 27.36 5.93 9.29
CA ILE A 575 27.24 4.73 8.46
C ILE A 575 28.45 3.83 8.70
N THR A 576 28.18 2.56 9.01
CA THR A 576 29.23 1.53 9.03
C THR A 576 29.36 0.92 7.63
N VAL A 577 30.50 1.15 6.98
CA VAL A 577 30.88 0.48 5.72
C VAL A 577 32.02 -0.48 6.01
N VAL A 578 31.87 -1.74 5.62
CA VAL A 578 32.88 -2.79 5.77
C VAL A 578 33.24 -3.33 4.40
N GLU A 579 34.54 -3.48 4.13
CA GLU A 579 35.01 -4.08 2.88
C GLU A 579 34.48 -5.51 2.72
N GLY A 580 33.96 -5.83 1.53
CA GLY A 580 33.35 -7.13 1.24
C GLY A 580 31.88 -7.26 1.65
N ILE A 581 31.25 -6.21 2.18
CA ILE A 581 29.82 -6.15 2.47
C ILE A 581 29.19 -5.00 1.67
N ASP A 582 28.12 -5.31 0.94
CA ASP A 582 27.37 -4.31 0.19
C ASP A 582 26.49 -3.49 1.14
N THR A 583 26.91 -2.28 1.53
CA THR A 583 26.09 -1.38 2.36
C THR A 583 25.08 -0.64 1.49
N VAL A 584 23.80 -0.90 1.73
CA VAL A 584 22.65 -0.34 1.00
C VAL A 584 21.77 0.48 1.94
N GLU A 585 21.72 1.79 1.70
CA GLU A 585 20.75 2.69 2.31
C GLU A 585 19.38 2.51 1.65
N VAL A 586 18.39 2.36 2.50
CA VAL A 586 17.00 2.24 2.12
C VAL A 586 16.28 3.51 2.60
N SER A 587 16.35 4.57 1.79
CA SER A 587 15.73 5.86 2.09
C SER A 587 14.21 5.74 1.96
N HIS A 588 13.45 6.28 2.91
CA HIS A 588 11.97 6.24 2.96
C HIS A 588 11.32 4.93 3.40
N ILE A 589 12.10 3.94 3.83
CA ILE A 589 11.57 2.64 4.25
C ILE A 589 11.82 2.48 5.75
N ASP A 590 10.76 2.37 6.53
CA ASP A 590 10.86 2.07 7.97
C ASP A 590 11.39 0.64 8.16
N LEU A 591 12.68 0.53 8.49
CA LEU A 591 13.32 -0.74 8.80
C LEU A 591 13.21 -1.13 10.29
N THR A 592 12.78 -0.21 11.17
CA THR A 592 12.71 -0.45 12.62
C THR A 592 11.72 -1.55 12.95
N TRP A 593 10.71 -1.74 12.10
CA TRP A 593 9.90 -2.95 12.08
C TRP A 593 9.13 -3.03 10.77
N LEU A 594 9.27 -4.12 10.02
CA LEU A 594 8.43 -4.48 8.86
C LEU A 594 6.95 -4.70 9.28
N GLY A 595 6.29 -3.69 9.85
CA GLY A 595 4.97 -3.89 10.43
C GLY A 595 4.22 -2.70 11.01
N HIS A 596 4.48 -1.42 10.72
CA HIS A 596 3.51 -0.38 11.07
C HIS A 596 3.23 0.60 9.93
N GLY A 597 2.53 0.08 8.90
CA GLY A 597 1.65 0.86 8.03
C GLY A 597 2.35 1.71 6.98
N TYR A 598 2.92 1.07 5.94
CA TYR A 598 2.80 1.47 4.53
C TYR A 598 3.43 0.34 3.68
N PHE A 599 2.60 -0.47 3.02
CA PHE A 599 3.02 -1.69 2.31
C PHE A 599 3.81 -1.41 1.01
N ALA A 600 3.74 -0.18 0.49
CA ALA A 600 4.46 0.26 -0.70
C ALA A 600 5.99 0.36 -0.47
N ASP A 601 6.40 0.68 0.75
CA ASP A 601 7.79 0.98 1.09
C ASP A 601 8.66 -0.29 1.18
N ALA A 602 8.10 -1.48 1.43
CA ALA A 602 8.89 -2.72 1.47
C ALA A 602 9.18 -3.32 0.09
N ARG A 603 8.49 -2.89 -0.98
CA ARG A 603 8.59 -3.52 -2.31
C ARG A 603 9.96 -3.38 -2.97
N PRO A 604 10.62 -2.20 -2.97
CA PRO A 604 11.95 -2.07 -3.55
C PRO A 604 12.98 -2.97 -2.86
N LEU A 605 12.88 -3.11 -1.53
CA LEU A 605 13.74 -4.00 -0.74
C LEU A 605 13.52 -5.48 -1.09
N LEU A 606 12.26 -5.93 -1.14
CA LEU A 606 11.91 -7.31 -1.50
C LEU A 606 12.28 -7.63 -2.95
N ALA A 607 12.15 -6.67 -3.87
CA ALA A 607 12.58 -6.82 -5.25
C ALA A 607 14.11 -6.97 -5.36
N ASP A 608 14.88 -6.19 -4.60
CA ASP A 608 16.35 -6.33 -4.54
C ASP A 608 16.75 -7.70 -3.99
N MET A 609 16.16 -8.13 -2.87
CA MET A 609 16.38 -9.46 -2.30
C MET A 609 16.02 -10.59 -3.28
N HIS A 610 14.88 -10.49 -3.97
CA HIS A 610 14.47 -11.48 -4.98
C HIS A 610 15.48 -11.55 -6.14
N GLY A 611 15.93 -10.39 -6.65
CA GLY A 611 16.95 -10.32 -7.67
C GLY A 611 18.28 -10.95 -7.23
N LEU A 612 18.70 -10.68 -5.99
CA LEU A 612 19.93 -11.23 -5.42
C LEU A 612 19.88 -12.74 -5.23
N LEU A 613 18.75 -13.27 -4.77
CA LEU A 613 18.53 -14.71 -4.65
C LEU A 613 18.64 -15.44 -5.99
N ARG A 614 18.28 -14.79 -7.11
CA ARG A 614 18.30 -15.41 -8.44
C ARG A 614 19.57 -15.15 -9.24
N HIS A 615 20.19 -13.98 -9.06
CA HIS A 615 21.20 -13.49 -10.00
C HIS A 615 22.53 -13.09 -9.36
N ASN A 616 22.61 -12.99 -8.02
CA ASN A 616 23.82 -12.57 -7.29
C ASN A 616 24.51 -11.32 -7.89
N THR A 617 23.73 -10.34 -8.34
CA THR A 617 24.24 -9.15 -9.04
C THR A 617 24.99 -8.20 -8.10
N SER A 618 26.07 -7.59 -8.61
CA SER A 618 26.78 -6.51 -7.89
C SER A 618 25.85 -5.29 -7.69
N PRO A 619 25.95 -4.52 -6.59
CA PRO A 619 25.11 -3.34 -6.39
C PRO A 619 25.18 -2.31 -7.53
N ASP A 620 26.33 -2.22 -8.22
CA ASP A 620 26.51 -1.32 -9.36
C ASP A 620 25.67 -1.72 -10.60
N ASP A 621 25.24 -2.98 -10.69
CA ASP A 621 24.44 -3.53 -11.80
C ASP A 621 22.95 -3.70 -11.43
N ARG A 622 22.57 -3.40 -10.18
CA ARG A 622 21.21 -3.56 -9.67
C ARG A 622 20.33 -2.39 -10.10
N PHE A 623 19.13 -2.70 -10.61
CA PHE A 623 18.17 -1.70 -11.04
C PHE A 623 17.73 -0.82 -9.87
N GLY A 624 17.72 0.51 -10.06
CA GLY A 624 17.30 1.45 -9.01
C GLY A 624 18.35 1.75 -7.95
N MET A 625 19.59 1.25 -8.07
CA MET A 625 20.69 1.60 -7.16
C MET A 625 21.42 2.89 -7.56
N GLU A 626 21.78 3.70 -6.57
CA GLU A 626 22.64 4.87 -6.70
C GLU A 626 23.87 4.74 -5.79
N SER A 627 25.07 4.89 -6.34
CA SER A 627 26.29 4.93 -5.52
C SER A 627 26.45 6.27 -4.80
N VAL A 628 26.73 6.24 -3.51
CA VAL A 628 26.98 7.41 -2.67
C VAL A 628 28.38 7.34 -2.04
N LEU A 629 29.10 8.46 -2.04
CA LEU A 629 30.42 8.58 -1.42
C LEU A 629 30.34 9.36 -0.10
N MET A 630 30.85 8.76 0.97
CA MET A 630 31.00 9.38 2.30
C MET A 630 32.48 9.35 2.70
N GLY A 631 33.16 10.47 2.51
CA GLY A 631 34.63 10.53 2.68
C GLY A 631 35.32 9.63 1.63
N SER A 632 36.08 8.63 2.09
CA SER A 632 36.71 7.62 1.24
C SER A 632 35.90 6.34 1.08
N GLN A 633 34.74 6.23 1.74
CA GLN A 633 33.91 5.01 1.72
C GLN A 633 32.76 5.16 0.71
N LYS A 634 32.51 4.10 -0.05
CA LYS A 634 31.39 3.99 -1.02
C LYS A 634 30.30 3.11 -0.42
N TYR A 635 29.06 3.56 -0.51
CA TYR A 635 27.87 2.75 -0.23
C TYR A 635 26.83 3.00 -1.33
N TRP A 636 25.69 2.33 -1.29
CA TRP A 636 24.63 2.50 -2.29
C TRP A 636 23.29 2.87 -1.66
N ARG A 637 22.37 3.39 -2.46
CA ARG A 637 21.01 3.78 -2.04
C ARG A 637 19.98 3.28 -3.04
N ILE A 638 18.85 2.74 -2.57
CA ILE A 638 17.71 2.40 -3.42
C ILE A 638 16.94 3.69 -3.75
N LYS A 639 16.72 3.97 -5.04
CA LYS A 639 15.89 5.09 -5.51
C LYS A 639 14.42 4.78 -5.25
N GLY A 640 13.75 5.65 -4.49
CA GLY A 640 12.31 5.61 -4.21
C GLY A 640 11.45 6.01 -5.40
#